data_AF-A0A0X3VBT9-F1
#
_entry.id   AF-A0A0X3VBT9-F1
#
_cell.length_a   1.000
_cell.length_b   1.000
_cell.length_c   1.000
_cell.angle_alpha   90.00
_cell.angle_beta   90.00
_cell.angle_gamma   90.00
#
_symmetry.space_group_name_H-M   'P 1'
#
loop_
_entity.id
_entity.type
_entity.pdbx_description
1 polymer ?
#
loop_
_entity_poly.entity_id
_entity_poly.type
_entity_poly.pdbx_seq_one_letter_code
_entity_poly.pdbx_strand_id
1 'polypeptide(L)'
;MANRTAPLATLAVVLAAAVTTVIWQPPAAHAAGLSPFDVAGRGATVPFTEIEAEKAATNGTSTGTDRTYGTLSSEASGREAVTLDAAGEYVEFTLTKPANAVTFRYSIPDGKNASLDLRTGSTLIKTVPVTSKYSWFYGYYPFTNNPGDGRPHHFYDETRATFGTTYPAGTKIRIQVSSTAQSPSFTVDLADFENVPAAVAKPSGAIDVVAGYGADPTGATDSTAKFQAAVNAGASSGRVVYVPAGNFTLYSHVIVDRVTLAGAGPWYTVLGGRHPTQRSQAAGIYGKYVGQGGPSQNVVVKDLAIVGDIQERVDEDQVNAFGGAMSNSTIDNVWMQHTKVGAWMDGPMDKFTIRNSRILDQTADGVNFHIGVTNSTVTNTFVRNTGDDGLAMWAENTPNVANSFTHNTVVVPILANNIVSYGGRDITISDNVMAETVTNGGGLHVANRYPGVTGPTAVAGTWTLARNTLIRTGNADYNWNFGIGALWFWPDQGAITGATINVTDTDILDSSYAAIQWIGNATSGLNLTNVNIVGAGTFALQAQAPASATFTNVKASGIAQNPPTYNCVGSALAITDGGGNSGWQSANPYCGPWPAPQWGNTTTTPPTSSPTSSPTPSPSTSTTPPSGNLAAGRPATATGQADVYGPGNATDGNPNTYWESTNNAFPQSITVDLGQNRPVARVVLKLPPATAWATRTQTLSVLGSTDGSTFSTVKSSAGYVFNPASGNTVTVPVTTTQRYLRLTVTGNTGWPAGQLSEFEVYAS
;
A
#
# COMPACT_ATOMS: atom_id res chain seq x y z
N MET A 1 43.75 -62.77 -60.59
CA MET A 1 42.85 -63.83 -61.09
C MET A 1 41.43 -63.29 -61.13
N ALA A 2 40.91 -62.92 -62.29
CA ALA A 2 41.49 -61.79 -63.01
C ALA A 2 40.37 -60.89 -63.54
N ASN A 3 40.34 -59.69 -62.98
CA ASN A 3 40.22 -58.43 -63.72
C ASN A 3 38.95 -58.16 -64.53
N ARG A 4 38.43 -56.98 -64.18
CA ARG A 4 38.17 -55.83 -65.06
C ARG A 4 37.03 -55.98 -66.07
N THR A 5 36.05 -55.10 -65.89
CA THR A 5 35.60 -54.16 -66.92
C THR A 5 34.86 -53.01 -66.26
N ALA A 6 35.24 -51.77 -66.58
CA ALA A 6 34.47 -50.57 -66.29
C ALA A 6 33.31 -50.43 -67.28
N PRO A 7 32.29 -49.60 -66.95
CA PRO A 7 32.11 -48.41 -67.79
C PRO A 7 31.68 -47.13 -67.03
N LEU A 8 31.72 -46.04 -67.81
CA LEU A 8 31.63 -44.62 -67.47
C LEU A 8 30.28 -44.16 -66.90
N ALA A 9 30.39 -43.09 -66.11
CA ALA A 9 29.33 -42.30 -65.51
C ALA A 9 28.80 -41.17 -66.42
N THR A 10 27.52 -40.84 -66.26
CA THR A 10 26.98 -39.50 -66.54
C THR A 10 25.89 -39.16 -65.53
N LEU A 11 25.97 -37.94 -65.02
CA LEU A 11 25.24 -37.36 -63.88
C LEU A 11 23.87 -36.81 -64.32
N ALA A 12 22.82 -37.05 -63.53
CA ALA A 12 21.57 -36.27 -63.57
C ALA A 12 21.12 -36.00 -62.12
N VAL A 13 21.00 -34.72 -61.79
CA VAL A 13 20.63 -34.18 -60.48
C VAL A 13 19.10 -34.17 -60.33
N VAL A 14 18.59 -34.74 -59.25
CA VAL A 14 17.19 -34.58 -58.81
C VAL A 14 17.22 -33.98 -57.41
N LEU A 15 16.61 -32.80 -57.26
CA LEU A 15 16.46 -32.06 -56.01
C LEU A 15 15.39 -32.74 -55.13
N ALA A 16 15.77 -33.17 -53.93
CA ALA A 16 14.82 -33.58 -52.88
C ALA A 16 14.73 -32.45 -51.84
N ALA A 17 13.53 -31.89 -51.66
CA ALA A 17 13.24 -30.86 -50.67
C ALA A 17 13.29 -31.45 -49.25
N ALA A 18 14.27 -31.03 -48.45
CA ALA A 18 14.33 -31.34 -47.02
C ALA A 18 13.42 -30.38 -46.24
N VAL A 19 12.40 -30.92 -45.60
CA VAL A 19 11.57 -30.20 -44.62
C VAL A 19 12.40 -30.04 -43.35
N THR A 20 12.99 -28.88 -43.14
CA THR A 20 13.59 -28.49 -41.86
C THR A 20 12.50 -28.09 -40.88
N THR A 21 12.20 -28.96 -39.92
CA THR A 21 11.44 -28.59 -38.72
C THR A 21 12.24 -27.58 -37.91
N VAL A 22 11.84 -26.31 -37.95
CA VAL A 22 12.37 -25.27 -37.07
C VAL A 22 11.79 -25.53 -35.68
N ILE A 23 12.61 -26.12 -34.81
CA ILE A 23 12.29 -26.21 -33.39
C ILE A 23 12.51 -24.79 -32.84
N TRP A 24 11.42 -24.04 -32.67
CA TRP A 24 11.46 -22.75 -32.00
C TRP A 24 11.79 -23.01 -30.52
N GLN A 25 13.06 -22.85 -30.15
CA GLN A 25 13.41 -22.72 -28.75
C GLN A 25 13.03 -21.30 -28.33
N PRO A 26 12.14 -21.13 -27.33
CA PRO A 26 11.87 -19.80 -26.80
C PRO A 26 13.21 -19.18 -26.34
N PRO A 27 13.43 -17.88 -26.55
CA PRO A 27 14.62 -17.21 -26.03
C PRO A 27 14.73 -17.48 -24.52
N ALA A 28 15.97 -17.57 -24.02
CA ALA A 28 16.22 -17.73 -22.60
C ALA A 28 15.44 -16.65 -21.83
N ALA A 29 14.54 -17.08 -20.94
CA ALA A 29 13.81 -16.20 -20.04
C ALA A 29 14.82 -15.27 -19.38
N HIS A 30 14.78 -13.99 -19.75
CA HIS A 30 15.54 -12.98 -19.03
C HIS A 30 15.00 -13.03 -17.59
N ALA A 31 15.89 -13.02 -16.60
CA ALA A 31 15.48 -13.04 -15.21
C ALA A 31 14.66 -11.79 -14.95
N ALA A 32 13.34 -11.93 -15.03
CA ALA A 32 12.43 -10.82 -14.89
C ALA A 32 12.58 -10.19 -13.50
N GLY A 33 12.27 -8.90 -13.41
CA GLY A 33 12.41 -8.13 -12.18
C GLY A 33 11.68 -8.78 -11.00
N LEU A 34 12.25 -8.60 -9.80
CA LEU A 34 11.60 -8.91 -8.53
C LEU A 34 10.19 -8.30 -8.48
N SER A 35 9.17 -9.11 -8.20
CA SER A 35 7.79 -8.60 -8.03
C SER A 35 7.68 -7.84 -6.70
N PRO A 36 6.89 -6.76 -6.64
CA PRO A 36 6.57 -6.09 -5.39
C PRO A 36 5.86 -7.00 -4.37
N PHE A 37 5.22 -8.10 -4.80
CA PHE A 37 4.49 -9.02 -3.93
C PHE A 37 5.33 -10.19 -3.41
N ASP A 38 6.56 -10.35 -3.89
CA ASP A 38 7.48 -11.41 -3.44
C ASP A 38 8.26 -11.03 -2.16
N VAL A 39 8.02 -9.84 -1.61
CA VAL A 39 8.72 -9.31 -0.44
C VAL A 39 8.00 -9.74 0.84
N ALA A 40 8.42 -10.86 1.41
CA ALA A 40 7.79 -11.42 2.60
C ALA A 40 7.72 -10.43 3.78
N GLY A 41 6.53 -10.30 4.37
CA GLY A 41 6.31 -9.49 5.57
C GLY A 41 6.29 -7.97 5.36
N ARG A 42 6.38 -7.50 4.11
CA ARG A 42 6.24 -6.09 3.71
C ARG A 42 5.18 -5.97 2.63
N GLY A 43 4.75 -4.74 2.37
CA GLY A 43 3.75 -4.43 1.37
C GLY A 43 2.33 -4.73 1.83
N ALA A 44 1.38 -4.44 0.96
CA ALA A 44 -0.02 -4.75 1.17
C ALA A 44 -0.27 -6.25 0.98
N THR A 45 -1.03 -6.83 1.91
CA THR A 45 -1.69 -8.12 1.74
C THR A 45 -2.91 -7.91 0.85
N VAL A 46 -2.80 -8.37 -0.40
CA VAL A 46 -3.83 -8.24 -1.42
C VAL A 46 -4.65 -9.53 -1.59
N PRO A 47 -5.93 -9.45 -1.99
CA PRO A 47 -6.78 -10.63 -2.20
C PRO A 47 -6.60 -11.29 -3.58
N PHE A 48 -5.77 -10.70 -4.45
CA PHE A 48 -5.49 -11.21 -5.79
C PHE A 48 -4.10 -11.85 -5.86
N THR A 49 -3.82 -12.52 -6.98
CA THR A 49 -2.47 -12.92 -7.37
C THR A 49 -2.13 -12.27 -8.71
N GLU A 50 -1.08 -11.47 -8.69
CA GLU A 50 -0.55 -10.81 -9.89
C GLU A 50 0.31 -11.76 -10.70
N ILE A 51 0.22 -11.65 -12.02
CA ILE A 51 1.07 -12.33 -12.98
C ILE A 51 1.45 -11.34 -14.08
N GLU A 52 2.75 -11.11 -14.23
CA GLU A 52 3.32 -10.26 -15.28
C GLU A 52 3.16 -10.91 -16.66
N ALA A 53 2.83 -10.11 -17.69
CA ALA A 53 2.54 -10.60 -19.03
C ALA A 53 3.77 -11.18 -19.73
N GLU A 54 4.94 -10.56 -19.52
CA GLU A 54 6.23 -11.00 -20.05
C GLU A 54 6.73 -12.30 -19.42
N LYS A 55 6.14 -12.73 -18.29
CA LYS A 55 6.37 -14.06 -17.68
C LYS A 55 5.37 -15.12 -18.15
N ALA A 56 4.32 -14.73 -18.87
CA ALA A 56 3.27 -15.62 -19.34
C ALA A 56 3.56 -16.13 -20.77
N ALA A 57 2.88 -17.20 -21.17
CA ALA A 57 3.05 -17.73 -22.52
C ALA A 57 2.37 -16.79 -23.52
N THR A 58 3.09 -16.34 -24.54
CA THR A 58 2.56 -15.40 -25.54
C THR A 58 3.01 -15.77 -26.95
N ASN A 59 2.23 -15.35 -27.94
CA ASN A 59 2.63 -15.31 -29.36
C ASN A 59 2.67 -13.88 -29.91
N GLY A 60 2.52 -12.87 -29.06
CA GLY A 60 2.83 -11.47 -29.37
C GLY A 60 4.31 -11.14 -29.18
N THR A 61 4.62 -9.85 -29.12
CA THR A 61 5.99 -9.34 -29.06
C THR A 61 6.28 -8.64 -27.73
N SER A 62 7.38 -8.97 -27.06
CA SER A 62 7.84 -8.25 -25.87
C SER A 62 8.22 -6.80 -26.25
N THR A 63 7.91 -5.85 -25.37
CA THR A 63 8.37 -4.45 -25.51
C THR A 63 9.86 -4.30 -25.18
N GLY A 64 10.47 -5.31 -24.55
CA GLY A 64 11.81 -5.26 -23.97
C GLY A 64 11.86 -4.43 -22.69
N THR A 65 12.87 -4.68 -21.85
CA THR A 65 13.08 -3.91 -20.62
C THR A 65 13.67 -2.52 -20.91
N ASP A 66 12.99 -1.45 -20.52
CA ASP A 66 13.49 -0.07 -20.62
C ASP A 66 12.93 0.81 -19.49
N ARG A 67 13.72 1.79 -19.02
CA ARG A 67 13.30 2.78 -18.01
C ARG A 67 13.36 4.21 -18.52
N THR A 68 13.62 4.40 -19.80
CA THR A 68 13.63 5.71 -20.45
C THR A 68 12.22 6.29 -20.45
N TYR A 69 12.00 7.41 -19.76
CA TYR A 69 10.70 8.07 -19.67
C TYR A 69 10.09 8.33 -21.05
N GLY A 70 8.77 8.18 -21.14
CA GLY A 70 8.03 8.33 -22.40
C GLY A 70 8.04 7.07 -23.26
N THR A 71 8.42 5.92 -22.70
CA THR A 71 8.27 4.61 -23.35
C THR A 71 7.24 3.76 -22.62
N LEU A 72 6.54 2.88 -23.36
CA LEU A 72 5.62 1.90 -22.78
C LEU A 72 6.30 1.04 -21.72
N SER A 73 7.53 0.60 -21.97
CA SER A 73 8.30 -0.19 -21.01
C SER A 73 8.62 0.59 -19.73
N SER A 74 8.92 1.90 -19.82
CA SER A 74 9.21 2.69 -18.62
C SER A 74 8.04 2.80 -17.66
N GLU A 75 6.81 2.62 -18.12
CA GLU A 75 5.60 2.68 -17.29
C GLU A 75 4.94 1.31 -17.09
N ALA A 76 5.53 0.23 -17.62
CA ALA A 76 5.12 -1.14 -17.34
C ALA A 76 5.59 -1.57 -15.94
N SER A 77 4.82 -2.42 -15.26
CA SER A 77 5.34 -3.11 -14.07
C SER A 77 6.47 -4.05 -14.51
N GLY A 78 7.50 -4.22 -13.68
CA GLY A 78 8.71 -4.96 -14.09
C GLY A 78 9.53 -4.27 -15.19
N ARG A 79 9.04 -3.17 -15.78
CA ARG A 79 9.61 -2.39 -16.89
C ARG A 79 9.55 -3.09 -18.25
N GLU A 80 8.64 -4.03 -18.44
CA GLU A 80 8.45 -4.79 -19.67
C GLU A 80 6.98 -5.21 -19.81
N ALA A 81 6.48 -5.30 -21.04
CA ALA A 81 5.12 -5.73 -21.32
C ALA A 81 5.08 -6.54 -22.63
N VAL A 82 3.89 -6.95 -23.06
CA VAL A 82 3.69 -7.70 -24.31
C VAL A 82 2.70 -6.99 -25.22
N THR A 83 3.14 -6.63 -26.42
CA THR A 83 2.29 -6.06 -27.47
C THR A 83 1.70 -7.15 -28.37
N LEU A 84 0.40 -7.02 -28.63
CA LEU A 84 -0.44 -7.84 -29.49
C LEU A 84 -0.96 -6.93 -30.62
N ASP A 85 -0.61 -7.21 -31.87
CA ASP A 85 -0.95 -6.38 -33.05
C ASP A 85 -1.62 -7.16 -34.19
N ALA A 86 -1.90 -8.45 -33.98
CA ALA A 86 -2.65 -9.27 -34.92
C ALA A 86 -3.81 -10.04 -34.26
N ALA A 87 -4.86 -10.29 -35.04
CA ALA A 87 -5.97 -11.13 -34.59
C ALA A 87 -5.48 -12.55 -34.27
N GLY A 88 -5.84 -13.05 -33.10
CA GLY A 88 -5.40 -14.35 -32.58
C GLY A 88 -4.16 -14.29 -31.70
N GLU A 89 -3.49 -13.14 -31.59
CA GLU A 89 -2.41 -12.96 -30.62
C GLU A 89 -2.95 -12.85 -29.19
N TYR A 90 -2.20 -13.40 -28.25
CA TYR A 90 -2.62 -13.52 -26.86
C TYR A 90 -1.45 -13.48 -25.87
N VAL A 91 -1.79 -13.17 -24.63
CA VAL A 91 -1.02 -13.54 -23.43
C VAL A 91 -1.83 -14.58 -22.64
N GLU A 92 -1.23 -15.73 -22.35
CA GLU A 92 -1.85 -16.89 -21.66
C GLU A 92 -1.28 -17.05 -20.25
N PHE A 93 -2.05 -16.60 -19.27
CA PHE A 93 -1.75 -16.70 -17.85
C PHE A 93 -2.18 -18.06 -17.30
N THR A 94 -1.36 -18.65 -16.42
CA THR A 94 -1.73 -19.87 -15.68
C THR A 94 -2.06 -19.51 -14.25
N LEU A 95 -3.30 -19.75 -13.83
CA LEU A 95 -3.74 -19.46 -12.47
C LEU A 95 -2.93 -20.24 -11.43
N THR A 96 -2.38 -19.57 -10.43
CA THR A 96 -1.67 -20.22 -9.31
C THR A 96 -2.58 -20.46 -8.09
N LYS A 97 -3.74 -19.80 -8.06
CA LYS A 97 -4.82 -19.97 -7.07
C LYS A 97 -6.17 -19.95 -7.80
N PRO A 98 -7.26 -20.45 -7.19
CA PRO A 98 -8.59 -20.27 -7.76
C PRO A 98 -8.92 -18.79 -7.98
N ALA A 99 -9.63 -18.47 -9.06
CA ALA A 99 -10.06 -17.11 -9.37
C ALA A 99 -11.39 -17.10 -10.12
N ASN A 100 -12.22 -16.10 -9.86
CA ASN A 100 -13.49 -15.85 -10.54
C ASN A 100 -13.57 -14.45 -11.18
N ALA A 101 -12.50 -13.66 -11.05
CA ALA A 101 -12.37 -12.36 -11.66
C ALA A 101 -10.91 -12.07 -12.03
N VAL A 102 -10.74 -11.10 -12.93
CA VAL A 102 -9.45 -10.55 -13.34
C VAL A 102 -9.51 -9.04 -13.40
N THR A 103 -8.46 -8.37 -12.98
CA THR A 103 -8.10 -7.01 -13.42
C THR A 103 -6.88 -7.15 -14.29
N PHE A 104 -6.81 -6.48 -15.44
CA PHE A 104 -5.59 -6.48 -16.24
C PHE A 104 -5.22 -5.07 -16.66
N ARG A 105 -3.92 -4.79 -16.63
CA ARG A 105 -3.34 -3.52 -17.02
C ARG A 105 -2.92 -3.56 -18.47
N TYR A 106 -3.31 -2.55 -19.23
CA TYR A 106 -3.14 -2.52 -20.67
C TYR A 106 -2.89 -1.10 -21.18
N SER A 107 -2.40 -1.00 -22.40
CA SER A 107 -2.36 0.24 -23.18
C SER A 107 -2.85 -0.04 -24.59
N ILE A 108 -3.63 0.89 -25.15
CA ILE A 108 -3.97 0.94 -26.57
C ILE A 108 -3.64 2.34 -27.09
N PRO A 109 -3.43 2.55 -28.41
CA PRO A 109 -3.16 3.87 -28.96
C PRO A 109 -4.19 4.92 -28.55
N ASP A 110 -3.74 6.16 -28.46
CA ASP A 110 -4.59 7.29 -28.04
C ASP A 110 -5.83 7.49 -28.92
N GLY A 111 -6.90 8.00 -28.31
CA GLY A 111 -8.21 8.23 -28.90
C GLY A 111 -8.97 6.97 -29.31
N LYS A 112 -8.63 5.79 -28.76
CA LYS A 112 -9.25 4.50 -29.12
C LYS A 112 -10.14 3.93 -28.04
N ASN A 113 -11.15 3.20 -28.51
CA ASN A 113 -11.94 2.27 -27.73
C ASN A 113 -11.94 0.95 -28.49
N ALA A 114 -11.65 -0.14 -27.82
CA ALA A 114 -11.54 -1.47 -28.41
C ALA A 114 -12.01 -2.54 -27.43
N SER A 115 -11.72 -3.81 -27.73
CA SER A 115 -12.03 -4.92 -26.85
C SER A 115 -10.97 -6.01 -26.91
N LEU A 116 -10.80 -6.71 -25.79
CA LEU A 116 -9.97 -7.90 -25.67
C LEU A 116 -10.83 -9.07 -25.20
N ASP A 117 -10.62 -10.25 -25.76
CA ASP A 117 -11.31 -11.46 -25.35
C ASP A 117 -10.58 -12.13 -24.18
N LEU A 118 -11.32 -12.49 -23.14
CA LEU A 118 -10.91 -13.44 -22.12
C LEU A 118 -11.32 -14.85 -22.55
N ARG A 119 -10.37 -15.78 -22.62
CA ARG A 119 -10.62 -17.14 -23.14
C ARG A 119 -10.00 -18.25 -22.28
N THR A 120 -10.59 -19.45 -22.33
CA THR A 120 -9.96 -20.71 -21.91
C THR A 120 -9.76 -21.60 -23.14
N GLY A 121 -8.52 -21.68 -23.64
CA GLY A 121 -8.26 -22.32 -24.94
C GLY A 121 -9.08 -21.66 -26.06
N SER A 122 -9.90 -22.45 -26.77
CA SER A 122 -10.79 -21.94 -27.81
C SER A 122 -12.12 -21.38 -27.30
N THR A 123 -12.43 -21.49 -26.00
CA THR A 123 -13.71 -21.05 -25.44
C THR A 123 -13.65 -19.58 -25.04
N LEU A 124 -14.56 -18.77 -25.55
CA LEU A 124 -14.75 -17.39 -25.10
C LEU A 124 -15.40 -17.38 -23.71
N ILE A 125 -14.76 -16.72 -22.75
CA ILE A 125 -15.33 -16.44 -21.43
C ILE A 125 -16.12 -15.13 -21.50
N LYS A 126 -15.47 -14.07 -21.96
CA LYS A 126 -16.03 -12.71 -21.99
C LYS A 126 -15.23 -11.82 -22.93
N THR A 127 -15.89 -10.94 -23.66
CA THR A 127 -15.25 -9.82 -24.37
C THR A 127 -15.28 -8.61 -23.45
N VAL A 128 -14.11 -8.03 -23.17
CA VAL A 128 -13.92 -6.93 -22.20
C VAL A 128 -13.60 -5.64 -22.97
N PRO A 129 -14.35 -4.55 -22.75
CA PRO A 129 -14.02 -3.27 -23.34
C PRO A 129 -12.73 -2.70 -22.73
N VAL A 130 -11.92 -2.10 -23.60
CA VAL A 130 -10.69 -1.39 -23.27
C VAL A 130 -10.70 -0.02 -23.93
N THR A 131 -10.11 0.98 -23.29
CA THR A 131 -10.14 2.38 -23.73
C THR A 131 -8.81 3.07 -23.45
N SER A 132 -8.48 4.08 -24.24
CA SER A 132 -7.37 5.01 -23.93
C SER A 132 -7.86 6.27 -23.18
N LYS A 133 -9.15 6.36 -22.85
CA LYS A 133 -9.81 7.56 -22.31
C LYS A 133 -9.17 8.11 -21.03
N TYR A 134 -8.62 7.24 -20.20
CA TYR A 134 -8.02 7.58 -18.90
C TYR A 134 -6.48 7.55 -18.91
N SER A 135 -5.90 7.38 -20.10
CA SER A 135 -4.46 7.31 -20.34
C SER A 135 -4.04 8.41 -21.31
N TRP A 136 -2.75 8.45 -21.66
CA TRP A 136 -2.15 9.37 -22.64
C TRP A 136 -2.22 10.83 -22.19
N PHE A 137 -1.26 11.19 -21.36
CA PHE A 137 -0.96 12.56 -20.99
C PHE A 137 0.24 13.07 -21.76
N TYR A 138 0.38 14.39 -21.84
CA TYR A 138 1.30 15.08 -22.74
C TYR A 138 1.94 16.32 -22.09
N GLY A 139 3.02 16.79 -22.70
CA GLY A 139 3.71 18.02 -22.33
C GLY A 139 4.64 17.91 -21.12
N TYR A 140 5.06 19.07 -20.64
CA TYR A 140 5.75 19.22 -19.36
C TYR A 140 4.74 19.43 -18.25
N TYR A 141 5.13 19.20 -17.00
CA TYR A 141 4.28 19.55 -15.86
C TYR A 141 3.93 21.06 -15.85
N PRO A 142 2.65 21.46 -15.65
CA PRO A 142 1.49 20.60 -15.44
C PRO A 142 1.06 19.86 -16.72
N PHE A 143 0.85 18.55 -16.60
CA PHE A 143 0.53 17.69 -17.74
C PHE A 143 -0.83 18.04 -18.36
N THR A 144 -0.93 17.83 -19.67
CA THR A 144 -2.16 18.04 -20.44
C THR A 144 -2.65 16.73 -21.05
N ASN A 145 -3.87 16.72 -21.57
CA ASN A 145 -4.40 15.63 -22.41
C ASN A 145 -4.42 16.02 -23.90
N ASN A 146 -3.52 16.92 -24.31
CA ASN A 146 -3.45 17.42 -25.68
C ASN A 146 -2.22 16.83 -26.41
N PRO A 147 -2.42 15.93 -27.39
CA PRO A 147 -1.32 15.30 -28.13
C PRO A 147 -0.36 16.28 -28.81
N GLY A 148 -0.83 17.48 -29.15
CA GLY A 148 -0.01 18.53 -29.76
C GLY A 148 1.13 19.03 -28.87
N ASP A 149 1.08 18.79 -27.56
CA ASP A 149 2.12 19.21 -26.61
C ASP A 149 3.32 18.25 -26.59
N GLY A 150 3.23 17.11 -27.29
CA GLY A 150 4.28 16.10 -27.37
C GLY A 150 4.54 15.38 -26.05
N ARG A 151 5.64 14.60 -25.97
CA ARG A 151 6.07 13.87 -24.75
C ARG A 151 4.95 13.01 -24.14
N PRO A 152 4.42 12.03 -24.89
CA PRO A 152 3.35 11.18 -24.37
C PRO A 152 3.85 10.38 -23.15
N HIS A 153 2.97 10.18 -22.17
CA HIS A 153 3.20 9.44 -20.93
C HIS A 153 1.86 9.02 -20.32
N HIS A 154 1.89 8.35 -19.16
CA HIS A 154 0.71 7.81 -18.49
C HIS A 154 -0.07 6.87 -19.43
N PHE A 155 0.62 5.91 -20.04
CA PHE A 155 0.15 5.14 -21.20
C PHE A 155 -0.88 4.07 -20.87
N TYR A 156 -0.90 3.59 -19.64
CA TYR A 156 -1.67 2.43 -19.25
C TYR A 156 -2.95 2.80 -18.50
N ASP A 157 -3.90 1.88 -18.53
CA ASP A 157 -5.15 1.87 -17.79
C ASP A 157 -5.40 0.43 -17.28
N GLU A 158 -6.31 0.30 -16.31
CA GLU A 158 -6.73 -0.99 -15.78
C GLU A 158 -8.23 -1.23 -15.96
N THR A 159 -8.59 -2.40 -16.47
CA THR A 159 -9.99 -2.83 -16.57
C THR A 159 -10.21 -4.13 -15.82
N ARG A 160 -11.42 -4.30 -15.27
CA ARG A 160 -11.78 -5.45 -14.43
C ARG A 160 -13.00 -6.19 -14.93
N ALA A 161 -12.97 -7.51 -14.84
CA ALA A 161 -14.04 -8.38 -15.33
C ALA A 161 -14.20 -9.64 -14.48
N THR A 162 -15.45 -10.00 -14.20
CA THR A 162 -15.81 -11.30 -13.62
C THR A 162 -15.95 -12.37 -14.72
N PHE A 163 -15.59 -13.61 -14.39
CA PHE A 163 -15.70 -14.77 -15.27
C PHE A 163 -17.07 -15.46 -15.23
N GLY A 164 -17.91 -15.14 -14.25
CA GLY A 164 -19.20 -15.80 -14.00
C GLY A 164 -19.10 -17.20 -13.37
N THR A 165 -17.89 -17.74 -13.23
CA THR A 165 -17.58 -19.00 -12.52
C THR A 165 -16.21 -18.90 -11.86
N THR A 166 -15.93 -19.76 -10.88
CA THR A 166 -14.60 -19.88 -10.27
C THR A 166 -13.81 -20.95 -11.02
N TYR A 167 -12.69 -20.54 -11.62
CA TYR A 167 -11.72 -21.45 -12.22
C TYR A 167 -10.69 -21.88 -11.17
N PRO A 168 -10.29 -23.17 -11.14
CA PRO A 168 -9.26 -23.66 -10.22
C PRO A 168 -7.85 -23.22 -10.64
N ALA A 169 -6.89 -23.33 -9.71
CA ALA A 169 -5.47 -23.23 -10.04
C ALA A 169 -5.08 -24.22 -11.15
N GLY A 170 -4.13 -23.84 -12.00
CA GLY A 170 -3.72 -24.55 -13.21
C GLY A 170 -4.55 -24.22 -14.45
N THR A 171 -5.69 -23.53 -14.31
CA THR A 171 -6.46 -23.06 -15.47
C THR A 171 -5.66 -22.03 -16.26
N LYS A 172 -5.69 -22.15 -17.59
CA LYS A 172 -5.08 -21.19 -18.52
C LYS A 172 -6.11 -20.17 -18.98
N ILE A 173 -5.87 -18.90 -18.69
CA ILE A 173 -6.70 -17.76 -19.09
C ILE A 173 -5.91 -16.94 -20.10
N ARG A 174 -6.47 -16.74 -21.30
CA ARG A 174 -5.91 -15.86 -22.31
C ARG A 174 -6.57 -14.49 -22.27
N ILE A 175 -5.76 -13.45 -22.37
CA ILE A 175 -6.17 -12.15 -22.92
C ILE A 175 -5.78 -12.18 -24.40
N GLN A 176 -6.76 -12.12 -25.30
CA GLN A 176 -6.55 -12.37 -26.73
C GLN A 176 -7.20 -11.30 -27.60
N VAL A 177 -6.50 -10.89 -28.65
CA VAL A 177 -7.02 -9.99 -29.68
C VAL A 177 -7.94 -10.78 -30.61
N SER A 178 -9.21 -10.39 -30.68
CA SER A 178 -10.16 -10.97 -31.63
C SER A 178 -10.14 -10.25 -32.99
N SER A 179 -9.85 -8.95 -32.99
CA SER A 179 -9.81 -8.10 -34.18
C SER A 179 -8.97 -6.84 -33.93
N THR A 180 -8.24 -6.38 -34.95
CA THR A 180 -7.48 -5.12 -34.95
C THR A 180 -8.22 -3.97 -35.62
N ALA A 181 -9.53 -4.15 -35.92
CA ALA A 181 -10.33 -3.13 -36.57
C ALA A 181 -10.58 -1.89 -35.69
N GLN A 182 -10.65 -2.07 -34.37
CA GLN A 182 -10.91 -1.00 -33.40
C GLN A 182 -9.63 -0.34 -32.89
N SER A 183 -8.56 -1.14 -32.75
CA SER A 183 -7.23 -0.69 -32.36
C SER A 183 -6.19 -1.50 -33.14
N PRO A 184 -5.17 -0.85 -33.71
CA PRO A 184 -4.12 -1.56 -34.44
C PRO A 184 -3.19 -2.37 -33.52
N SER A 185 -3.15 -2.07 -32.22
CA SER A 185 -2.32 -2.79 -31.25
C SER A 185 -2.90 -2.71 -29.83
N PHE A 186 -2.44 -3.64 -28.99
CA PHE A 186 -2.79 -3.76 -27.57
C PHE A 186 -1.55 -4.20 -26.80
N THR A 187 -1.13 -3.43 -25.80
CA THR A 187 -0.03 -3.82 -24.93
C THR A 187 -0.60 -4.28 -23.61
N VAL A 188 -0.29 -5.51 -23.21
CA VAL A 188 -0.70 -6.11 -21.93
C VAL A 188 0.51 -6.12 -21.00
N ASP A 189 0.36 -5.51 -19.84
CA ASP A 189 1.43 -5.38 -18.83
C ASP A 189 1.34 -6.53 -17.82
N LEU A 190 0.18 -6.69 -17.18
CA LEU A 190 -0.02 -7.70 -16.13
C LEU A 190 -1.49 -8.08 -15.99
N ALA A 191 -1.76 -9.13 -15.22
CA ALA A 191 -3.09 -9.53 -14.80
C ALA A 191 -3.15 -9.96 -13.32
N ASP A 192 -4.09 -9.39 -12.59
CA ASP A 192 -4.45 -9.69 -11.21
C ASP A 192 -5.66 -10.61 -11.17
N PHE A 193 -5.46 -11.84 -10.71
CA PHE A 193 -6.53 -12.84 -10.59
C PHE A 193 -7.04 -12.94 -9.15
N GLU A 194 -8.34 -12.76 -8.96
CA GLU A 194 -8.98 -12.74 -7.64
C GLU A 194 -10.10 -13.78 -7.53
N ASN A 195 -10.21 -14.43 -6.36
CA ASN A 195 -11.41 -15.17 -5.98
C ASN A 195 -12.31 -14.27 -5.14
N VAL A 196 -13.11 -13.47 -5.83
CA VAL A 196 -14.02 -12.48 -5.22
C VAL A 196 -15.08 -13.22 -4.41
N PRO A 197 -15.25 -12.89 -3.11
CA PRO A 197 -16.29 -13.49 -2.27
C PRO A 197 -17.67 -13.04 -2.75
N ALA A 198 -18.72 -13.78 -2.35
CA ALA A 198 -20.10 -13.36 -2.63
C ALA A 198 -20.40 -11.96 -2.06
N ALA A 199 -21.32 -11.25 -2.71
CA ALA A 199 -21.76 -9.93 -2.29
C ALA A 199 -22.21 -9.91 -0.81
N VAL A 200 -21.73 -8.93 -0.06
CA VAL A 200 -22.08 -8.73 1.35
C VAL A 200 -23.58 -8.41 1.45
N ALA A 201 -24.33 -9.17 2.25
CA ALA A 201 -25.76 -8.96 2.42
C ALA A 201 -26.06 -7.72 3.28
N LYS A 202 -27.23 -7.10 3.05
CA LYS A 202 -27.71 -5.98 3.85
C LYS A 202 -27.77 -6.36 5.34
N PRO A 203 -27.10 -5.61 6.25
CA PRO A 203 -27.22 -5.84 7.68
C PRO A 203 -28.66 -5.64 8.18
N SER A 204 -29.06 -6.42 9.19
CA SER A 204 -30.38 -6.25 9.82
C SER A 204 -30.54 -4.83 10.35
N GLY A 205 -31.69 -4.21 10.07
CA GLY A 205 -31.96 -2.83 10.48
C GLY A 205 -31.17 -1.76 9.73
N ALA A 206 -30.39 -2.07 8.70
CA ALA A 206 -29.73 -1.04 7.89
C ALA A 206 -30.75 -0.22 7.07
N ILE A 207 -30.40 1.03 6.76
CA ILE A 207 -31.09 1.88 5.79
C ILE A 207 -30.60 1.49 4.40
N ASP A 208 -31.51 1.16 3.49
CA ASP A 208 -31.17 0.77 2.11
C ASP A 208 -31.32 1.99 1.19
N VAL A 209 -30.26 2.40 0.50
CA VAL A 209 -30.32 3.59 -0.37
C VAL A 209 -31.27 3.41 -1.55
N VAL A 210 -31.47 2.18 -2.03
CA VAL A 210 -32.37 1.88 -3.14
C VAL A 210 -33.79 1.73 -2.63
N ALA A 211 -34.03 0.76 -1.74
CA ALA A 211 -35.39 0.47 -1.28
C ALA A 211 -35.97 1.56 -0.37
N GLY A 212 -35.12 2.29 0.37
CA GLY A 212 -35.54 3.32 1.31
C GLY A 212 -35.57 4.73 0.73
N TYR A 213 -34.70 5.04 -0.24
CA TYR A 213 -34.50 6.40 -0.77
C TYR A 213 -34.58 6.50 -2.29
N GLY A 214 -34.80 5.38 -3.00
CA GLY A 214 -35.02 5.33 -4.44
C GLY A 214 -33.78 5.59 -5.27
N ALA A 215 -32.57 5.42 -4.72
CA ALA A 215 -31.33 5.51 -5.50
C ALA A 215 -31.38 4.53 -6.68
N ASP A 216 -30.83 4.94 -7.82
CA ASP A 216 -30.89 4.17 -9.05
C ASP A 216 -29.65 3.26 -9.19
N PRO A 217 -29.77 1.93 -9.01
CA PRO A 217 -28.65 1.00 -9.08
C PRO A 217 -28.21 0.67 -10.51
N THR A 218 -28.89 1.23 -11.53
CA THR A 218 -28.48 1.08 -12.94
C THR A 218 -27.46 2.14 -13.35
N GLY A 219 -27.38 3.25 -12.60
CA GLY A 219 -26.53 4.40 -12.92
C GLY A 219 -27.11 5.31 -13.99
N ALA A 220 -28.33 5.07 -14.47
CA ALA A 220 -28.95 5.88 -15.52
C ALA A 220 -29.31 7.30 -15.06
N THR A 221 -29.58 7.48 -13.76
CA THR A 221 -29.99 8.76 -13.18
C THR A 221 -29.15 9.15 -11.96
N ASP A 222 -29.01 10.47 -11.76
CA ASP A 222 -28.32 11.01 -10.60
C ASP A 222 -29.00 10.59 -9.29
N SER A 223 -28.21 10.00 -8.40
CA SER A 223 -28.62 9.51 -7.09
C SER A 223 -28.07 10.35 -5.93
N THR A 224 -27.35 11.44 -6.20
CA THR A 224 -26.67 12.26 -5.17
C THR A 224 -27.58 12.67 -4.03
N ALA A 225 -28.72 13.31 -4.32
CA ALA A 225 -29.66 13.77 -3.29
C ALA A 225 -30.26 12.61 -2.47
N LYS A 226 -30.44 11.44 -3.09
CA LYS A 226 -31.00 10.25 -2.46
C LYS A 226 -29.99 9.61 -1.52
N PHE A 227 -28.73 9.53 -1.94
CA PHE A 227 -27.61 9.12 -1.08
C PHE A 227 -27.44 10.08 0.10
N GLN A 228 -27.45 11.39 -0.14
CA GLN A 228 -27.33 12.37 0.93
C GLN A 228 -28.47 12.23 1.96
N ALA A 229 -29.71 12.03 1.50
CA ALA A 229 -30.85 11.82 2.39
C ALA A 229 -30.72 10.54 3.22
N ALA A 230 -30.24 9.44 2.63
CA ALA A 230 -29.99 8.19 3.34
C ALA A 230 -28.86 8.33 4.37
N VAL A 231 -27.76 8.99 4.00
CA VAL A 231 -26.63 9.31 4.89
C VAL A 231 -27.07 10.16 6.08
N ASN A 232 -27.86 11.21 5.85
CA ASN A 232 -28.40 12.06 6.90
C ASN A 232 -29.29 11.26 7.88
N ALA A 233 -30.08 10.32 7.37
CA ALA A 233 -30.92 9.46 8.20
C ALA A 233 -30.10 8.40 8.96
N GLY A 234 -29.04 7.87 8.36
CA GLY A 234 -28.08 7.00 9.06
C GLY A 234 -27.43 7.73 10.23
N ALA A 235 -26.95 8.95 9.99
CA ALA A 235 -26.35 9.79 11.01
C ALA A 235 -27.31 10.13 12.16
N SER A 236 -28.57 10.46 11.87
CA SER A 236 -29.55 10.84 12.90
C SER A 236 -30.07 9.64 13.71
N SER A 237 -30.11 8.45 13.12
CA SER A 237 -30.63 7.24 13.75
C SER A 237 -29.54 6.32 14.33
N GLY A 238 -28.27 6.56 14.01
CA GLY A 238 -27.15 5.67 14.34
C GLY A 238 -27.16 4.35 13.56
N ARG A 239 -27.99 4.24 12.51
CA ARG A 239 -28.12 3.03 11.69
C ARG A 239 -27.11 3.04 10.55
N VAL A 240 -26.62 1.85 10.18
CA VAL A 240 -25.81 1.66 8.96
C VAL A 240 -26.63 2.04 7.73
N VAL A 241 -26.01 2.76 6.81
CA VAL A 241 -26.52 2.99 5.45
C VAL A 241 -25.88 1.95 4.54
N TYR A 242 -26.72 1.07 3.98
CA TYR A 242 -26.33 0.01 3.09
C TYR A 242 -26.58 0.39 1.63
N VAL A 243 -25.55 0.20 0.81
CA VAL A 243 -25.58 0.38 -0.63
C VAL A 243 -25.55 -1.01 -1.28
N PRO A 244 -26.64 -1.47 -1.92
CA PRO A 244 -26.66 -2.78 -2.55
C PRO A 244 -25.72 -2.84 -3.78
N ALA A 245 -25.58 -4.03 -4.35
CA ALA A 245 -24.93 -4.20 -5.64
C ALA A 245 -25.62 -3.36 -6.72
N GLY A 246 -24.83 -2.66 -7.54
CA GLY A 246 -25.31 -1.74 -8.55
C GLY A 246 -24.26 -0.69 -8.92
N ASN A 247 -24.53 0.04 -10.00
CA ASN A 247 -23.79 1.22 -10.40
C ASN A 247 -24.64 2.44 -10.05
N PHE A 248 -24.06 3.44 -9.40
CA PHE A 248 -24.78 4.63 -8.93
C PHE A 248 -24.09 5.88 -9.44
N THR A 249 -24.80 6.65 -10.27
CA THR A 249 -24.31 7.94 -10.75
C THR A 249 -24.53 9.00 -9.68
N LEU A 250 -23.46 9.71 -9.32
CA LEU A 250 -23.46 10.86 -8.44
C LEU A 250 -22.82 12.03 -9.17
N TYR A 251 -23.49 13.17 -9.20
CA TYR A 251 -22.97 14.41 -9.81
C TYR A 251 -22.37 15.38 -8.80
N SER A 252 -22.39 15.07 -7.51
CA SER A 252 -21.69 15.84 -6.49
C SER A 252 -21.30 14.96 -5.31
N HIS A 253 -20.56 15.54 -4.36
CA HIS A 253 -20.09 14.82 -3.19
C HIS A 253 -21.26 14.48 -2.25
N VAL A 254 -21.21 13.29 -1.68
CA VAL A 254 -22.05 12.91 -0.55
C VAL A 254 -21.28 13.22 0.73
N ILE A 255 -21.83 14.10 1.56
CA ILE A 255 -21.20 14.54 2.80
C ILE A 255 -21.58 13.59 3.93
N VAL A 256 -20.57 12.99 4.57
CA VAL A 256 -20.70 12.00 5.65
C VAL A 256 -20.26 12.56 7.00
N ASP A 257 -21.03 12.27 8.06
CA ASP A 257 -20.72 12.64 9.45
C ASP A 257 -21.50 11.70 10.39
N ARG A 258 -20.82 11.07 11.36
CA ARG A 258 -21.37 10.10 12.33
C ARG A 258 -22.20 8.99 11.70
N VAL A 259 -21.70 8.40 10.62
CA VAL A 259 -22.43 7.42 9.81
C VAL A 259 -21.52 6.28 9.38
N THR A 260 -22.08 5.08 9.28
CA THR A 260 -21.46 3.97 8.53
C THR A 260 -22.15 3.83 7.18
N LEU A 261 -21.40 3.98 6.09
CA LEU A 261 -21.82 3.70 4.71
C LEU A 261 -21.13 2.41 4.25
N ALA A 262 -21.90 1.35 4.06
CA ALA A 262 -21.38 0.02 3.71
C ALA A 262 -21.97 -0.46 2.38
N GLY A 263 -21.11 -0.86 1.45
CA GLY A 263 -21.52 -1.48 0.19
C GLY A 263 -21.63 -3.01 0.29
N ALA A 264 -21.88 -3.64 -0.86
CA ALA A 264 -21.94 -5.09 -1.02
C ALA A 264 -20.58 -5.73 -1.37
N GLY A 265 -19.50 -4.95 -1.38
CA GLY A 265 -18.14 -5.29 -1.82
C GLY A 265 -17.70 -4.43 -3.02
N PRO A 266 -16.40 -4.15 -3.17
CA PRO A 266 -15.87 -3.25 -4.21
C PRO A 266 -16.09 -3.74 -5.66
N TRP A 267 -16.36 -5.03 -5.85
CA TRP A 267 -16.73 -5.61 -7.14
C TRP A 267 -18.22 -5.48 -7.46
N TYR A 268 -19.05 -5.12 -6.49
CA TYR A 268 -20.52 -5.17 -6.58
C TYR A 268 -21.18 -3.79 -6.49
N THR A 269 -20.71 -2.95 -5.56
CA THR A 269 -21.23 -1.59 -5.36
C THR A 269 -20.27 -0.59 -5.96
N VAL A 270 -20.70 0.13 -7.00
CA VAL A 270 -19.87 1.12 -7.71
C VAL A 270 -20.56 2.47 -7.67
N LEU A 271 -19.89 3.46 -7.10
CA LEU A 271 -20.27 4.86 -7.18
C LEU A 271 -19.42 5.51 -8.28
N GLY A 272 -20.01 6.33 -9.13
CA GLY A 272 -19.29 7.00 -10.20
C GLY A 272 -20.07 8.16 -10.78
N GLY A 273 -19.54 8.76 -11.83
CA GLY A 273 -20.20 9.86 -12.54
C GLY A 273 -19.52 11.22 -12.35
N ARG A 274 -19.72 12.07 -13.37
CA ARG A 274 -19.26 13.45 -13.45
C ARG A 274 -20.43 14.30 -13.92
N HIS A 275 -20.61 15.47 -13.33
CA HIS A 275 -21.71 16.35 -13.72
C HIS A 275 -21.58 16.74 -15.20
N PRO A 276 -22.64 16.65 -16.02
CA PRO A 276 -22.56 16.76 -17.48
C PRO A 276 -22.07 18.12 -18.01
N THR A 277 -22.20 19.18 -17.20
CA THR A 277 -21.81 20.55 -17.58
C THR A 277 -20.94 21.27 -16.54
N GLN A 278 -20.62 20.65 -15.39
CA GLN A 278 -19.87 21.28 -14.31
C GLN A 278 -18.65 20.42 -13.98
N ARG A 279 -17.53 20.73 -14.62
CA ARG A 279 -16.31 19.91 -14.59
C ARG A 279 -15.79 19.58 -13.19
N SER A 280 -16.02 20.48 -12.24
CA SER A 280 -15.56 20.42 -10.85
C SER A 280 -16.49 19.62 -9.92
N GLN A 281 -17.58 19.06 -10.44
CA GLN A 281 -18.52 18.24 -9.68
C GLN A 281 -18.52 16.81 -10.22
N ALA A 282 -18.21 15.86 -9.33
CA ALA A 282 -18.16 14.44 -9.63
C ALA A 282 -18.56 13.63 -8.40
N ALA A 283 -18.68 12.31 -8.57
CA ALA A 283 -18.85 11.39 -7.47
C ALA A 283 -17.69 11.47 -6.47
N GLY A 284 -18.02 11.50 -5.19
CA GLY A 284 -17.04 11.45 -4.11
C GLY A 284 -17.74 11.38 -2.74
N ILE A 285 -17.06 10.83 -1.74
CA ILE A 285 -17.55 10.75 -0.36
C ILE A 285 -16.68 11.66 0.52
N TYR A 286 -17.27 12.71 1.07
CA TYR A 286 -16.51 13.78 1.72
C TYR A 286 -16.89 13.94 3.18
N GLY A 287 -15.88 14.16 4.02
CA GLY A 287 -16.09 14.78 5.32
C GLY A 287 -16.44 16.25 5.17
N LYS A 288 -17.00 16.85 6.22
CA LYS A 288 -17.17 18.30 6.29
C LYS A 288 -15.80 18.96 6.35
N TYR A 289 -15.57 19.98 5.54
CA TYR A 289 -14.42 20.86 5.71
C TYR A 289 -14.47 21.55 7.09
N VAL A 290 -13.32 21.80 7.70
CA VAL A 290 -13.24 22.42 9.04
C VAL A 290 -13.95 23.77 9.09
N GLY A 291 -13.77 24.61 8.06
CA GLY A 291 -14.48 25.89 7.92
C GLY A 291 -16.00 25.78 7.71
N GLN A 292 -16.54 24.58 7.53
CA GLN A 292 -17.94 24.30 7.22
C GLN A 292 -18.59 23.40 8.31
N GLY A 293 -18.12 23.52 9.55
CA GLY A 293 -18.64 22.74 10.68
C GLY A 293 -18.06 21.32 10.79
N GLY A 294 -16.93 21.07 10.12
CA GLY A 294 -16.10 19.89 10.32
C GLY A 294 -15.08 20.04 11.46
N PRO A 295 -14.20 19.04 11.66
CA PRO A 295 -14.16 17.78 10.90
C PRO A 295 -15.37 16.90 11.21
N SER A 296 -15.83 16.15 10.21
CA SER A 296 -16.78 15.06 10.42
C SER A 296 -16.22 14.06 11.44
N GLN A 297 -17.09 13.38 12.18
CA GLN A 297 -16.71 12.48 13.26
C GLN A 297 -17.26 11.08 13.04
N ASN A 298 -16.54 10.05 13.47
CA ASN A 298 -17.06 8.67 13.56
C ASN A 298 -17.68 8.17 12.25
N VAL A 299 -17.01 8.43 11.13
CA VAL A 299 -17.40 7.97 9.81
C VAL A 299 -16.76 6.62 9.52
N VAL A 300 -17.53 5.67 9.01
CA VAL A 300 -17.00 4.45 8.42
C VAL A 300 -17.52 4.32 6.99
N VAL A 301 -16.62 4.23 6.02
CA VAL A 301 -16.98 3.92 4.63
C VAL A 301 -16.31 2.61 4.25
N LYS A 302 -17.07 1.63 3.77
CA LYS A 302 -16.49 0.33 3.45
C LYS A 302 -17.19 -0.47 2.37
N ASP A 303 -16.45 -1.44 1.82
CA ASP A 303 -16.95 -2.49 0.95
C ASP A 303 -17.63 -1.95 -0.33
N LEU A 304 -17.01 -0.96 -0.99
CA LEU A 304 -17.55 -0.33 -2.21
C LEU A 304 -16.43 0.15 -3.14
N ALA A 305 -16.78 0.54 -4.36
CA ALA A 305 -15.88 1.21 -5.30
C ALA A 305 -16.36 2.63 -5.58
N ILE A 306 -15.40 3.53 -5.80
CA ILE A 306 -15.60 4.84 -6.43
C ILE A 306 -14.76 4.82 -7.72
N VAL A 307 -15.45 4.82 -8.86
CA VAL A 307 -14.83 4.84 -10.20
C VAL A 307 -15.30 6.12 -10.89
N GLY A 308 -14.39 7.10 -10.97
CA GLY A 308 -14.66 8.42 -11.50
C GLY A 308 -14.69 8.47 -13.03
N ASP A 309 -14.79 9.69 -13.57
CA ASP A 309 -14.69 9.96 -15.01
C ASP A 309 -13.78 11.18 -15.27
N ILE A 310 -12.60 11.17 -14.64
CA ILE A 310 -11.62 12.25 -14.69
C ILE A 310 -10.51 11.87 -15.68
N GLN A 311 -10.30 12.72 -16.69
CA GLN A 311 -9.43 12.46 -17.85
C GLN A 311 -8.28 13.48 -17.93
N GLU A 312 -8.13 14.28 -16.89
CA GLU A 312 -7.23 15.40 -16.83
C GLU A 312 -6.83 15.66 -15.37
N ARG A 313 -5.70 16.34 -15.18
CA ARG A 313 -5.34 16.90 -13.89
C ARG A 313 -5.63 18.39 -13.89
N VAL A 314 -6.60 18.79 -13.07
CA VAL A 314 -6.89 20.19 -12.76
C VAL A 314 -6.84 20.35 -11.25
N ASP A 315 -5.84 21.06 -10.76
CA ASP A 315 -5.53 21.09 -9.33
C ASP A 315 -6.65 21.74 -8.50
N GLU A 316 -7.34 22.75 -9.02
CA GLU A 316 -8.41 23.46 -8.31
C GLU A 316 -9.72 22.66 -8.19
N ASP A 317 -9.93 21.64 -9.03
CA ASP A 317 -11.15 20.85 -9.02
C ASP A 317 -11.08 19.77 -7.92
N GLN A 318 -12.04 19.79 -6.99
CA GLN A 318 -12.15 18.80 -5.90
C GLN A 318 -12.83 17.51 -6.37
N VAL A 319 -12.35 16.89 -7.44
CA VAL A 319 -12.94 15.68 -8.04
C VAL A 319 -12.20 14.40 -7.59
N ASN A 320 -12.01 14.30 -6.29
CA ASN A 320 -11.33 13.20 -5.60
C ASN A 320 -12.34 12.14 -5.15
N ALA A 321 -11.93 10.88 -4.96
CA ALA A 321 -12.82 9.85 -4.42
C ALA A 321 -13.21 10.17 -2.96
N PHE A 322 -12.24 10.65 -2.16
CA PHE A 322 -12.45 11.15 -0.80
C PHE A 322 -11.82 12.52 -0.57
N GLY A 323 -12.45 13.32 0.28
CA GLY A 323 -11.85 14.56 0.76
C GLY A 323 -12.57 15.22 1.93
N GLY A 324 -12.22 16.48 2.19
CA GLY A 324 -12.63 17.19 3.41
C GLY A 324 -11.92 16.66 4.66
N ALA A 325 -12.50 16.89 5.84
CA ALA A 325 -11.89 16.53 7.12
C ALA A 325 -12.71 15.48 7.87
N MET A 326 -12.08 14.40 8.32
CA MET A 326 -12.72 13.31 9.06
C MET A 326 -11.86 12.85 10.24
N SER A 327 -12.37 12.97 11.46
CA SER A 327 -11.71 12.45 12.66
C SER A 327 -12.37 11.19 13.19
N ASN A 328 -11.61 10.34 13.88
CA ASN A 328 -12.07 9.06 14.43
C ASN A 328 -12.80 8.22 13.37
N SER A 329 -12.24 8.17 12.15
CA SER A 329 -12.97 7.72 10.97
C SER A 329 -12.14 6.73 10.16
N THR A 330 -12.80 5.85 9.41
CA THR A 330 -12.16 4.75 8.69
C THR A 330 -12.75 4.56 7.30
N ILE A 331 -11.86 4.47 6.31
CA ILE A 331 -12.14 3.95 4.97
C ILE A 331 -11.53 2.55 4.89
N ASP A 332 -12.33 1.54 4.57
CA ASP A 332 -11.92 0.13 4.64
C ASP A 332 -12.42 -0.67 3.43
N ASN A 333 -11.52 -1.38 2.75
CA ASN A 333 -11.88 -2.22 1.60
C ASN A 333 -12.62 -1.45 0.50
N VAL A 334 -12.02 -0.32 0.09
CA VAL A 334 -12.54 0.53 -0.98
C VAL A 334 -11.64 0.49 -2.20
N TRP A 335 -12.26 0.40 -3.38
CA TRP A 335 -11.59 0.55 -4.68
C TRP A 335 -11.77 1.99 -5.18
N MET A 336 -10.69 2.69 -5.51
CA MET A 336 -10.69 4.07 -6.00
C MET A 336 -9.99 4.11 -7.36
N GLN A 337 -10.66 4.64 -8.39
CA GLN A 337 -10.11 4.66 -9.75
C GLN A 337 -10.65 5.84 -10.55
N HIS A 338 -9.85 6.37 -11.50
CA HIS A 338 -10.23 7.44 -12.43
C HIS A 338 -10.77 8.71 -11.76
N THR A 339 -10.20 9.04 -10.61
CA THR A 339 -10.40 10.31 -9.92
C THR A 339 -9.14 11.17 -10.03
N LYS A 340 -9.21 12.45 -9.63
CA LYS A 340 -7.98 13.26 -9.55
C LYS A 340 -7.03 12.70 -8.50
N VAL A 341 -7.55 12.57 -7.28
CA VAL A 341 -6.84 12.00 -6.13
C VAL A 341 -7.72 10.92 -5.51
N GLY A 342 -7.12 9.84 -5.00
CA GLY A 342 -7.86 8.83 -4.24
C GLY A 342 -8.42 9.44 -2.95
N ALA A 343 -7.58 10.02 -2.11
CA ALA A 343 -8.02 10.80 -0.95
C ALA A 343 -7.19 12.07 -0.72
N TRP A 344 -7.80 13.25 -0.88
CA TRP A 344 -7.20 14.53 -0.53
C TRP A 344 -7.81 15.04 0.79
N MET A 345 -7.11 14.81 1.90
CA MET A 345 -7.66 15.01 3.23
C MET A 345 -7.19 16.35 3.81
N ASP A 346 -8.04 17.37 3.70
CA ASP A 346 -7.80 18.72 4.26
C ASP A 346 -8.18 18.76 5.75
N GLY A 347 -7.20 18.74 6.64
CA GLY A 347 -7.42 18.88 8.07
C GLY A 347 -7.65 20.33 8.54
N PRO A 348 -7.48 20.62 9.85
CA PRO A 348 -7.04 19.70 10.88
C PRO A 348 -8.00 18.53 11.14
N MET A 349 -7.45 17.33 11.34
CA MET A 349 -8.20 16.13 11.74
C MET A 349 -7.33 15.14 12.51
N ASP A 350 -7.95 14.21 13.24
CA ASP A 350 -7.28 13.26 14.13
C ASP A 350 -7.82 11.83 13.99
N LYS A 351 -6.94 10.82 14.02
CA LYS A 351 -7.32 9.39 14.00
C LYS A 351 -8.15 8.99 12.79
N PHE A 352 -7.71 9.39 11.61
CA PHE A 352 -8.25 8.90 10.34
C PHE A 352 -7.48 7.67 9.87
N THR A 353 -8.17 6.68 9.31
CA THR A 353 -7.55 5.46 8.80
C THR A 353 -8.05 5.15 7.39
N ILE A 354 -7.15 4.90 6.45
CA ILE A 354 -7.44 4.19 5.20
C ILE A 354 -6.80 2.81 5.30
N ARG A 355 -7.56 1.75 5.04
CA ARG A 355 -7.01 0.39 5.06
C ARG A 355 -7.64 -0.59 4.08
N ASN A 356 -6.90 -1.64 3.74
CA ASN A 356 -7.35 -2.75 2.89
C ASN A 356 -7.87 -2.31 1.50
N SER A 357 -7.42 -1.15 1.02
CA SER A 357 -8.00 -0.47 -0.14
C SER A 357 -7.11 -0.60 -1.37
N ARG A 358 -7.68 -0.31 -2.54
CA ARG A 358 -6.99 -0.29 -3.84
C ARG A 358 -7.18 1.07 -4.47
N ILE A 359 -6.10 1.73 -4.88
CA ILE A 359 -6.11 3.05 -5.51
C ILE A 359 -5.37 2.94 -6.84
N LEU A 360 -6.09 3.09 -7.93
CA LEU A 360 -5.58 2.82 -9.28
C LEU A 360 -5.85 4.03 -10.17
N ASP A 361 -5.00 4.26 -11.17
CA ASP A 361 -5.25 5.18 -12.28
C ASP A 361 -5.77 6.56 -11.85
N GLN A 362 -4.96 7.25 -11.03
CA GLN A 362 -5.27 8.61 -10.55
C GLN A 362 -4.56 9.64 -11.42
N THR A 363 -5.17 10.79 -11.69
CA THR A 363 -4.49 11.84 -12.47
C THR A 363 -3.50 12.67 -11.65
N ALA A 364 -3.53 12.55 -10.32
CA ALA A 364 -2.57 13.09 -9.36
C ALA A 364 -2.29 12.05 -8.26
N ASP A 365 -2.22 12.46 -6.98
CA ASP A 365 -1.82 11.62 -5.85
C ASP A 365 -2.76 10.42 -5.62
N GLY A 366 -2.23 9.35 -5.01
CA GLY A 366 -3.08 8.31 -4.43
C GLY A 366 -3.77 8.81 -3.15
N VAL A 367 -3.00 9.23 -2.16
CA VAL A 367 -3.49 9.86 -0.92
C VAL A 367 -2.62 11.04 -0.55
N ASN A 368 -3.23 12.16 -0.13
CA ASN A 368 -2.53 13.26 0.49
C ASN A 368 -3.16 13.62 1.85
N PHE A 369 -2.36 13.49 2.92
CA PHE A 369 -2.70 14.05 4.24
C PHE A 369 -2.27 15.51 4.27
N HIS A 370 -3.23 16.40 4.00
CA HIS A 370 -3.00 17.81 3.82
C HIS A 370 -3.42 18.63 5.05
N ILE A 371 -2.47 19.39 5.60
CA ILE A 371 -2.66 20.40 6.66
C ILE A 371 -3.27 19.85 7.97
N GLY A 372 -2.44 19.66 8.98
CA GLY A 372 -2.92 19.40 10.35
C GLY A 372 -3.58 18.05 10.54
N VAL A 373 -3.21 17.05 9.73
CA VAL A 373 -3.63 15.67 9.91
C VAL A 373 -2.76 15.04 10.99
N THR A 374 -3.38 14.42 12.00
CA THR A 374 -2.66 13.87 13.15
C THR A 374 -3.12 12.46 13.52
N ASN A 375 -2.21 11.67 14.11
CA ASN A 375 -2.45 10.29 14.56
C ASN A 375 -3.19 9.42 13.53
N SER A 376 -2.97 9.68 12.24
CA SER A 376 -3.73 9.09 11.13
C SER A 376 -2.86 8.15 10.32
N THR A 377 -3.48 7.16 9.68
CA THR A 377 -2.74 6.11 8.99
C THR A 377 -3.33 5.71 7.64
N VAL A 378 -2.44 5.37 6.71
CA VAL A 378 -2.77 4.57 5.52
C VAL A 378 -2.04 3.24 5.68
N THR A 379 -2.77 2.13 5.68
CA THR A 379 -2.17 0.82 5.89
C THR A 379 -2.79 -0.29 5.06
N ASN A 380 -2.01 -1.32 4.72
CA ASN A 380 -2.49 -2.44 3.91
C ASN A 380 -3.21 -1.97 2.64
N THR A 381 -2.68 -0.94 1.98
CA THR A 381 -3.29 -0.32 0.80
C THR A 381 -2.39 -0.54 -0.40
N PHE A 382 -3.01 -0.95 -1.50
CA PHE A 382 -2.36 -1.15 -2.78
C PHE A 382 -2.62 0.06 -3.69
N VAL A 383 -1.57 0.65 -4.24
CA VAL A 383 -1.63 1.85 -5.08
C VAL A 383 -0.86 1.58 -6.37
N ARG A 384 -1.46 1.86 -7.53
CA ARG A 384 -0.79 1.75 -8.82
C ARG A 384 -1.18 2.87 -9.79
N ASN A 385 -0.24 3.30 -10.64
CA ASN A 385 -0.50 4.20 -11.78
C ASN A 385 -1.08 5.57 -11.35
N THR A 386 -0.44 6.21 -10.36
CA THR A 386 -0.81 7.57 -9.93
C THR A 386 -0.11 8.63 -10.78
N GLY A 387 -0.78 9.74 -11.07
CA GLY A 387 -0.24 10.86 -11.85
C GLY A 387 0.62 11.84 -11.05
N ASP A 388 0.83 11.57 -9.76
CA ASP A 388 1.76 12.23 -8.84
C ASP A 388 2.10 11.24 -7.70
N ASP A 389 2.48 11.77 -6.53
CA ASP A 389 2.85 11.02 -5.33
C ASP A 389 1.85 9.89 -4.99
N GLY A 390 2.36 8.67 -4.87
CA GLY A 390 1.50 7.53 -4.52
C GLY A 390 0.85 7.72 -3.14
N LEU A 391 1.66 8.01 -2.12
CA LEU A 391 1.19 8.41 -0.78
C LEU A 391 1.99 9.61 -0.27
N ALA A 392 1.30 10.71 0.02
CA ALA A 392 1.87 11.96 0.46
C ALA A 392 1.33 12.43 1.81
N MET A 393 2.18 13.12 2.57
CA MET A 393 1.77 14.01 3.65
C MET A 393 2.31 15.39 3.34
N TRP A 394 1.46 16.42 3.40
CA TRP A 394 1.89 17.79 3.18
C TRP A 394 1.45 18.70 4.33
N ALA A 395 2.43 19.12 5.13
CA ALA A 395 2.25 20.03 6.25
C ALA A 395 2.29 21.51 5.79
N GLU A 396 1.47 21.90 4.81
CA GLU A 396 1.58 23.21 4.14
C GLU A 396 1.59 24.39 5.12
N ASN A 397 0.76 24.39 6.17
CA ASN A 397 0.76 25.49 7.16
C ASN A 397 0.42 25.04 8.60
N THR A 398 -0.15 23.84 8.75
CA THR A 398 -0.41 23.23 10.05
C THR A 398 0.35 21.91 10.12
N PRO A 399 1.11 21.64 11.21
CA PRO A 399 1.96 20.46 11.27
C PRO A 399 1.15 19.17 11.17
N ASN A 400 1.60 18.26 10.30
CA ASN A 400 1.20 16.87 10.35
C ASN A 400 2.00 16.18 11.46
N VAL A 401 1.32 15.44 12.36
CA VAL A 401 1.97 14.89 13.56
C VAL A 401 1.55 13.45 13.82
N ALA A 402 2.52 12.57 14.09
CA ALA A 402 2.28 11.19 14.49
C ALA A 402 1.45 10.37 13.48
N ASN A 403 1.60 10.67 12.19
CA ASN A 403 0.97 9.91 11.12
C ASN A 403 1.85 8.74 10.70
N SER A 404 1.21 7.71 10.14
CA SER A 404 1.90 6.54 9.64
C SER A 404 1.43 6.03 8.28
N PHE A 405 2.38 5.66 7.41
CA PHE A 405 2.10 4.85 6.23
C PHE A 405 2.77 3.49 6.40
N THR A 406 1.96 2.43 6.58
CA THR A 406 2.52 1.09 6.87
C THR A 406 1.93 -0.05 6.06
N HIS A 407 2.75 -1.03 5.68
CA HIS A 407 2.28 -2.22 4.94
C HIS A 407 1.56 -1.85 3.63
N ASN A 408 2.02 -0.82 2.93
CA ASN A 408 1.46 -0.43 1.64
C ASN A 408 2.34 -0.92 0.49
N THR A 409 1.71 -1.22 -0.65
CA THR A 409 2.42 -1.50 -1.90
C THR A 409 2.09 -0.38 -2.88
N VAL A 410 3.09 0.39 -3.31
CA VAL A 410 2.92 1.54 -4.22
C VAL A 410 3.76 1.32 -5.48
N VAL A 411 3.11 1.27 -6.63
CA VAL A 411 3.69 0.79 -7.90
C VAL A 411 3.49 1.83 -9.01
N VAL A 412 4.55 2.22 -9.71
CA VAL A 412 4.46 3.08 -10.92
C VAL A 412 3.68 4.40 -10.69
N PRO A 413 4.03 5.27 -9.73
CA PRO A 413 3.72 6.69 -9.87
C PRO A 413 4.41 7.25 -11.12
N ILE A 414 3.63 7.87 -12.00
CA ILE A 414 4.09 8.46 -13.25
C ILE A 414 4.96 9.68 -12.97
N LEU A 415 4.54 10.53 -12.03
CA LEU A 415 5.27 11.71 -11.58
C LEU A 415 5.53 11.61 -10.08
N ALA A 416 6.62 12.24 -9.64
CA ALA A 416 6.99 12.40 -8.24
C ALA A 416 7.31 11.06 -7.56
N ASN A 417 6.83 10.81 -6.35
CA ASN A 417 7.38 9.78 -5.47
C ASN A 417 6.43 8.61 -5.26
N ASN A 418 6.95 7.44 -4.90
CA ASN A 418 6.07 6.39 -4.36
C ASN A 418 5.50 6.83 -3.01
N ILE A 419 6.37 7.23 -2.06
CA ILE A 419 5.95 7.74 -0.75
C ILE A 419 6.76 8.98 -0.35
N VAL A 420 6.08 10.01 0.15
CA VAL A 420 6.71 11.26 0.61
C VAL A 420 6.03 11.84 1.84
N SER A 421 6.83 12.56 2.65
CA SER A 421 6.28 13.56 3.57
C SER A 421 7.02 14.89 3.39
N TYR A 422 6.25 15.91 3.01
CA TYR A 422 6.65 17.31 2.95
C TYR A 422 6.42 17.94 4.33
N GLY A 423 7.49 18.00 5.12
CA GLY A 423 7.44 18.41 6.52
C GLY A 423 6.84 17.35 7.43
N GLY A 424 6.49 17.77 8.65
CA GLY A 424 5.82 16.94 9.65
C GLY A 424 6.70 16.52 10.82
N ARG A 425 6.04 15.98 11.87
CA ARG A 425 6.67 15.58 13.11
C ARG A 425 6.27 14.17 13.53
N ASP A 426 7.22 13.39 14.01
CA ASP A 426 6.98 12.05 14.57
C ASP A 426 6.37 11.06 13.55
N ILE A 427 6.85 11.08 12.31
CA ILE A 427 6.29 10.33 11.19
C ILE A 427 6.84 8.90 11.12
N THR A 428 5.97 7.93 10.83
CA THR A 428 6.35 6.53 10.61
C THR A 428 6.02 6.09 9.18
N ILE A 429 7.01 5.59 8.46
CA ILE A 429 6.83 4.96 7.15
C ILE A 429 7.52 3.60 7.24
N SER A 430 6.75 2.53 7.40
CA SER A 430 7.32 1.20 7.64
C SER A 430 6.66 0.07 6.90
N ASP A 431 7.40 -0.99 6.61
CA ASP A 431 6.84 -2.21 6.00
C ASP A 431 6.24 -1.98 4.62
N ASN A 432 6.61 -0.92 3.91
CA ASN A 432 6.06 -0.64 2.59
C ASN A 432 6.94 -1.27 1.51
N VAL A 433 6.31 -1.64 0.39
CA VAL A 433 6.99 -1.93 -0.87
C VAL A 433 6.70 -0.80 -1.84
N MET A 434 7.75 -0.17 -2.34
CA MET A 434 7.69 0.89 -3.34
C MET A 434 8.38 0.35 -4.58
N ALA A 435 7.65 0.18 -5.67
CA ALA A 435 8.19 -0.33 -6.91
C ALA A 435 7.97 0.68 -8.03
N GLU A 436 8.99 0.81 -8.87
CA GLU A 436 8.96 1.62 -10.08
C GLU A 436 8.54 3.09 -9.91
N THR A 437 9.48 4.03 -9.93
CA THR A 437 9.17 5.47 -10.08
C THR A 437 9.50 5.91 -11.51
N VAL A 438 8.70 6.79 -12.14
CA VAL A 438 8.83 7.08 -13.59
C VAL A 438 9.51 8.43 -13.86
N THR A 439 8.92 9.57 -13.45
CA THR A 439 9.52 10.90 -13.66
C THR A 439 9.53 11.79 -12.40
N ASN A 440 10.56 12.65 -12.27
CA ASN A 440 10.79 13.65 -11.22
C ASN A 440 10.54 13.25 -9.75
N GLY A 441 10.92 12.04 -9.31
CA GLY A 441 10.88 11.70 -7.88
C GLY A 441 11.39 10.30 -7.51
N GLY A 442 11.53 10.08 -6.20
CA GLY A 442 12.16 8.88 -5.66
C GLY A 442 11.16 7.80 -5.25
N GLY A 443 11.68 6.71 -4.69
CA GLY A 443 10.83 5.77 -3.95
C GLY A 443 10.33 6.39 -2.66
N LEU A 444 11.25 6.79 -1.79
CA LEU A 444 10.95 7.38 -0.49
C LEU A 444 11.61 8.75 -0.34
N HIS A 445 10.80 9.76 -0.01
CA HIS A 445 11.23 11.15 0.08
C HIS A 445 10.94 11.77 1.45
N VAL A 446 11.96 12.41 2.04
CA VAL A 446 11.80 13.29 3.21
C VAL A 446 12.19 14.70 2.81
N ALA A 447 11.24 15.64 2.86
CA ALA A 447 11.45 16.96 2.31
C ALA A 447 11.00 18.09 3.25
N ASN A 448 11.77 19.17 3.31
CA ASN A 448 11.24 20.50 3.67
C ASN A 448 10.98 21.25 2.37
N ARG A 449 9.93 20.88 1.63
CA ARG A 449 9.64 21.43 0.30
C ARG A 449 8.24 22.02 0.27
N TYR A 450 8.06 23.03 -0.59
CA TYR A 450 6.85 23.83 -0.82
C TYR A 450 6.60 24.95 0.21
N PRO A 451 6.01 26.08 -0.22
CA PRO A 451 5.68 27.19 0.66
C PRO A 451 4.95 26.72 1.93
N GLY A 452 5.37 27.30 3.06
CA GLY A 452 4.77 27.03 4.37
C GLY A 452 5.32 25.79 5.10
N VAL A 453 6.12 24.94 4.45
CA VAL A 453 6.87 23.85 5.12
C VAL A 453 8.15 24.38 5.77
N THR A 454 7.99 25.11 6.87
CA THR A 454 9.06 25.79 7.61
C THR A 454 8.74 25.83 9.11
N GLY A 455 9.77 25.97 9.97
CA GLY A 455 9.55 26.11 11.41
C GLY A 455 8.72 24.93 11.99
N PRO A 456 7.54 25.16 12.60
CA PRO A 456 6.73 24.10 13.20
C PRO A 456 6.23 23.02 12.24
N THR A 457 6.09 23.31 10.95
CA THR A 457 5.62 22.36 9.93
C THR A 457 6.76 21.62 9.24
N ALA A 458 8.01 22.07 9.41
CA ALA A 458 9.18 21.39 8.87
C ALA A 458 9.38 20.00 9.51
N VAL A 459 10.21 19.18 8.86
CA VAL A 459 10.68 17.88 9.36
C VAL A 459 11.29 18.06 10.75
N ALA A 460 10.62 17.50 11.76
CA ALA A 460 11.01 17.58 13.16
C ALA A 460 10.69 16.27 13.92
N GLY A 461 11.14 16.17 15.17
CA GLY A 461 10.83 15.01 16.03
C GLY A 461 11.53 13.73 15.58
N THR A 462 10.91 12.57 15.81
CA THR A 462 11.50 11.27 15.48
C THR A 462 10.83 10.63 14.27
N TRP A 463 11.59 10.41 13.22
CA TRP A 463 11.13 9.77 12.00
C TRP A 463 11.58 8.31 11.97
N THR A 464 10.63 7.40 11.72
CA THR A 464 10.88 5.96 11.63
C THR A 464 10.63 5.50 10.20
N LEU A 465 11.71 5.28 9.44
CA LEU A 465 11.70 4.78 8.06
C LEU A 465 12.22 3.34 8.05
N ALA A 466 11.34 2.39 8.32
CA ALA A 466 11.73 1.06 8.78
C ALA A 466 11.22 -0.07 7.89
N ARG A 467 12.07 -1.07 7.58
CA ARG A 467 11.67 -2.27 6.82
C ARG A 467 10.93 -1.93 5.54
N ASN A 468 11.41 -0.92 4.80
CA ASN A 468 10.85 -0.61 3.50
C ASN A 468 11.66 -1.32 2.41
N THR A 469 11.00 -1.72 1.34
CA THR A 469 11.68 -2.24 0.14
C THR A 469 11.41 -1.33 -1.03
N LEU A 470 12.46 -0.85 -1.67
CA LEU A 470 12.43 0.05 -2.81
C LEU A 470 12.97 -0.71 -4.02
N ILE A 471 12.12 -0.99 -5.02
CA ILE A 471 12.44 -1.83 -6.17
C ILE A 471 12.38 -0.98 -7.45
N ARG A 472 13.48 -0.82 -8.17
CA ARG A 472 13.50 -0.04 -9.43
C ARG A 472 12.98 1.39 -9.28
N THR A 473 13.15 1.97 -8.09
CA THR A 473 12.76 3.34 -7.77
C THR A 473 13.89 4.33 -8.02
N GLY A 474 13.54 5.62 -8.03
CA GLY A 474 14.40 6.68 -8.55
C GLY A 474 14.41 6.69 -10.07
N ASN A 475 14.71 7.85 -10.66
CA ASN A 475 14.43 8.12 -12.06
C ASN A 475 15.18 9.38 -12.57
N ALA A 476 15.01 9.76 -13.84
CA ALA A 476 15.56 11.01 -14.37
C ALA A 476 14.71 12.24 -13.99
N ASP A 477 15.30 13.27 -13.39
CA ASP A 477 14.64 14.58 -13.32
C ASP A 477 14.93 15.37 -14.60
N TYR A 478 13.90 15.60 -15.41
CA TYR A 478 14.03 16.29 -16.69
C TYR A 478 14.12 17.81 -16.57
N ASN A 479 13.84 18.38 -15.39
CA ASN A 479 14.07 19.80 -15.14
C ASN A 479 15.54 20.06 -14.77
N TRP A 480 16.16 19.13 -14.05
CA TRP A 480 17.52 19.30 -13.54
C TRP A 480 18.60 18.54 -14.32
N ASN A 481 18.21 17.63 -15.21
CA ASN A 481 19.10 16.82 -16.04
C ASN A 481 20.07 15.95 -15.22
N PHE A 482 19.64 15.46 -14.07
CA PHE A 482 20.31 14.41 -13.30
C PHE A 482 19.30 13.42 -12.70
N GLY A 483 19.80 12.29 -12.21
CA GLY A 483 18.96 11.25 -11.60
C GLY A 483 18.58 11.52 -10.15
N ILE A 484 17.33 11.21 -9.80
CA ILE A 484 16.81 11.17 -8.44
C ILE A 484 17.07 9.81 -7.80
N GLY A 485 17.48 9.83 -6.54
CA GLY A 485 17.76 8.64 -5.75
C GLY A 485 16.48 7.89 -5.33
N ALA A 486 16.60 6.59 -5.12
CA ALA A 486 15.52 5.77 -4.58
C ALA A 486 15.05 6.27 -3.19
N LEU A 487 16.00 6.54 -2.29
CA LEU A 487 15.77 7.26 -1.03
C LEU A 487 16.42 8.63 -1.16
N TRP A 488 15.67 9.71 -0.95
CA TRP A 488 16.23 11.04 -1.09
C TRP A 488 15.73 12.04 -0.06
N PHE A 489 16.60 13.02 0.21
CA PHE A 489 16.38 14.09 1.16
C PHE A 489 16.50 15.42 0.46
N TRP A 490 15.43 16.21 0.47
CA TRP A 490 15.41 17.53 -0.14
C TRP A 490 14.85 18.61 0.79
N PRO A 491 15.71 19.18 1.64
CA PRO A 491 15.41 20.43 2.34
C PRO A 491 15.51 21.64 1.41
N ASP A 492 14.41 22.03 0.79
CA ASP A 492 14.35 23.18 -0.13
C ASP A 492 14.08 24.50 0.62
N GLN A 493 13.06 24.52 1.46
CA GLN A 493 12.58 25.68 2.22
C GLN A 493 13.36 25.94 3.51
N GLY A 494 14.37 25.11 3.78
CA GLY A 494 15.24 25.24 4.96
C GLY A 494 15.84 23.91 5.36
N ALA A 495 17.02 23.97 5.98
CA ALA A 495 17.77 22.79 6.43
C ALA A 495 16.94 21.89 7.35
N ILE A 496 17.14 20.57 7.24
CA ILE A 496 16.62 19.60 8.20
C ILE A 496 17.60 19.55 9.38
N THR A 497 17.18 20.11 10.51
CA THR A 497 17.97 20.16 11.75
C THR A 497 17.10 19.81 12.95
N GLY A 498 17.68 19.14 13.95
CA GLY A 498 16.97 18.79 15.19
C GLY A 498 15.99 17.61 15.09
N ALA A 499 15.75 17.06 13.90
CA ALA A 499 15.05 15.79 13.72
C ALA A 499 16.00 14.60 13.94
N THR A 500 15.46 13.49 14.43
CA THR A 500 16.13 12.18 14.40
C THR A 500 15.46 11.33 13.33
N ILE A 501 16.18 11.04 12.23
CA ILE A 501 15.64 10.27 11.11
C ILE A 501 16.31 8.90 11.10
N ASN A 502 15.54 7.86 11.41
CA ASN A 502 16.04 6.49 11.49
C ASN A 502 15.60 5.69 10.28
N VAL A 503 16.54 5.38 9.38
CA VAL A 503 16.36 4.45 8.27
C VAL A 503 16.89 3.08 8.71
N THR A 504 16.02 2.09 8.81
CA THR A 504 16.37 0.82 9.45
C THR A 504 15.86 -0.38 8.67
N ASP A 505 16.70 -1.40 8.50
CA ASP A 505 16.34 -2.67 7.85
C ASP A 505 15.74 -2.49 6.44
N THR A 506 16.21 -1.50 5.68
CA THR A 506 15.64 -1.10 4.39
C THR A 506 16.43 -1.72 3.24
N ASP A 507 15.72 -2.24 2.24
CA ASP A 507 16.31 -2.79 1.02
C ASP A 507 16.06 -1.84 -0.15
N ILE A 508 17.13 -1.46 -0.83
CA ILE A 508 17.11 -0.63 -2.04
C ILE A 508 17.66 -1.49 -3.18
N LEU A 509 16.77 -1.95 -4.04
CA LEU A 509 17.00 -2.99 -5.03
C LEU A 509 16.81 -2.41 -6.43
N ASP A 510 17.87 -2.49 -7.23
CA ASP A 510 17.89 -2.18 -8.65
C ASP A 510 17.41 -0.75 -8.97
N SER A 511 17.78 0.24 -8.15
CA SER A 511 17.38 1.64 -8.36
C SER A 511 17.78 2.14 -9.74
N SER A 512 16.91 2.91 -10.42
CA SER A 512 17.20 3.35 -11.79
C SER A 512 18.36 4.34 -11.87
N TYR A 513 18.62 5.08 -10.80
CA TYR A 513 19.77 5.98 -10.66
C TYR A 513 20.49 5.70 -9.34
N ALA A 514 20.63 6.71 -8.48
CA ALA A 514 21.31 6.54 -7.21
C ALA A 514 20.42 5.80 -6.21
N ALA A 515 21.03 5.16 -5.22
CA ALA A 515 20.26 4.56 -4.13
C ALA A 515 19.87 5.62 -3.08
N ILE A 516 20.83 6.39 -2.57
CA ILE A 516 20.60 7.42 -1.55
C ILE A 516 21.10 8.79 -2.02
N GLN A 517 20.29 9.83 -1.91
CA GLN A 517 20.61 11.17 -2.39
C GLN A 517 20.31 12.29 -1.38
N TRP A 518 21.16 13.33 -1.37
CA TRP A 518 20.91 14.60 -0.67
C TRP A 518 21.03 15.77 -1.63
N ILE A 519 20.06 16.68 -1.59
CA ILE A 519 20.00 17.87 -2.45
C ILE A 519 19.39 19.07 -1.71
N GLY A 520 19.76 20.29 -2.10
CA GLY A 520 19.28 21.53 -1.49
C GLY A 520 20.10 21.96 -0.28
N ASN A 521 19.44 22.28 0.83
CA ASN A 521 20.09 22.71 2.07
C ASN A 521 20.67 21.52 2.87
N ALA A 522 21.27 21.83 4.03
CA ALA A 522 21.86 20.81 4.89
C ALA A 522 20.82 19.85 5.49
N THR A 523 21.19 18.56 5.59
CA THR A 523 20.44 17.53 6.32
C THR A 523 21.26 17.02 7.50
N SER A 524 20.67 16.86 8.69
CA SER A 524 21.35 16.32 9.87
C SER A 524 20.44 15.41 10.69
N GLY A 525 21.04 14.60 11.57
CA GLY A 525 20.29 13.69 12.45
C GLY A 525 19.85 12.39 11.78
N LEU A 526 20.47 12.04 10.65
CA LEU A 526 20.16 10.84 9.88
C LEU A 526 20.97 9.63 10.39
N ASN A 527 20.28 8.53 10.69
CA ASN A 527 20.88 7.27 11.10
C ASN A 527 20.40 6.15 10.17
N LEU A 528 21.33 5.48 9.50
CA LEU A 528 21.08 4.34 8.63
C LEU A 528 21.62 3.08 9.29
N THR A 529 20.76 2.10 9.54
CA THR A 529 21.15 0.81 10.14
C THR A 529 20.59 -0.35 9.33
N ASN A 530 21.43 -1.34 9.00
CA ASN A 530 21.03 -2.53 8.24
C ASN A 530 20.37 -2.17 6.89
N VAL A 531 20.95 -1.21 6.15
CA VAL A 531 20.46 -0.84 4.82
C VAL A 531 21.23 -1.62 3.76
N ASN A 532 20.50 -2.31 2.89
CA ASN A 532 21.07 -3.09 1.82
C ASN A 532 20.79 -2.41 0.48
N ILE A 533 21.84 -2.18 -0.32
CA ILE A 533 21.78 -1.55 -1.63
C ILE A 533 22.33 -2.56 -2.64
N VAL A 534 21.52 -2.93 -3.64
CA VAL A 534 21.91 -3.90 -4.67
C VAL A 534 21.52 -3.35 -6.03
N GLY A 535 22.47 -3.17 -6.95
CA GLY A 535 22.16 -2.87 -8.35
C GLY A 535 21.81 -1.41 -8.67
N ALA A 536 22.35 -0.42 -7.95
CA ALA A 536 22.05 0.99 -8.26
C ALA A 536 22.61 1.39 -9.64
N GLY A 537 21.74 1.95 -10.50
CA GLY A 537 22.06 2.29 -11.89
C GLY A 537 23.07 3.42 -12.06
N THR A 538 23.32 4.22 -11.02
CA THR A 538 24.47 5.12 -10.95
C THR A 538 25.31 4.88 -9.69
N PHE A 539 24.95 5.52 -8.58
CA PHE A 539 25.75 5.56 -7.36
C PHE A 539 25.02 4.92 -6.18
N ALA A 540 25.76 4.35 -5.23
CA ALA A 540 25.18 4.02 -3.93
C ALA A 540 24.79 5.31 -3.19
N LEU A 541 25.69 6.30 -3.16
CA LEU A 541 25.47 7.59 -2.51
C LEU A 541 25.66 8.73 -3.51
N GLN A 542 24.73 9.69 -3.53
CA GLN A 542 24.80 10.89 -4.35
C GLN A 542 24.61 12.15 -3.49
N ALA A 543 25.71 12.78 -3.10
CA ALA A 543 25.71 13.97 -2.27
C ALA A 543 25.87 15.25 -3.11
N GLN A 544 24.79 16.02 -3.22
CA GLN A 544 24.74 17.35 -3.82
C GLN A 544 24.52 18.47 -2.79
N ALA A 545 24.25 18.11 -1.54
CA ALA A 545 24.06 19.02 -0.42
C ALA A 545 24.82 18.53 0.82
N PRO A 546 25.16 19.43 1.77
CA PRO A 546 25.72 19.03 3.05
C PRO A 546 24.82 18.05 3.80
N ALA A 547 25.41 17.00 4.37
CA ALA A 547 24.68 16.01 5.15
C ALA A 547 25.54 15.47 6.29
N SER A 548 24.95 15.31 7.48
CA SER A 548 25.56 14.54 8.57
C SER A 548 24.75 13.28 8.87
N ALA A 549 25.38 12.13 8.74
CA ALA A 549 24.71 10.84 8.84
C ALA A 549 25.58 9.75 9.46
N THR A 550 24.97 8.91 10.28
CA THR A 550 25.59 7.71 10.85
C THR A 550 25.20 6.49 10.02
N PHE A 551 26.18 5.70 9.60
CA PHE A 551 25.95 4.46 8.84
C PHE A 551 26.39 3.27 9.69
N THR A 552 25.53 2.29 9.90
CA THR A 552 25.83 1.04 10.60
C THR A 552 25.32 -0.14 9.79
N ASN A 553 26.19 -1.08 9.43
CA ASN A 553 25.83 -2.25 8.63
C ASN A 553 25.11 -1.90 7.30
N VAL A 554 25.51 -0.79 6.67
CA VAL A 554 25.01 -0.39 5.34
C VAL A 554 25.90 -1.02 4.27
N LYS A 555 25.30 -1.83 3.40
CA LYS A 555 26.04 -2.61 2.39
C LYS A 555 25.56 -2.25 1.01
N ALA A 556 26.51 -2.07 0.09
CA ALA A 556 26.24 -1.81 -1.31
C ALA A 556 26.94 -2.85 -2.21
N SER A 557 26.25 -3.30 -3.26
CA SER A 557 26.81 -4.23 -4.24
C SER A 557 26.16 -4.00 -5.62
N GLY A 558 26.84 -4.41 -6.69
CA GLY A 558 26.32 -4.24 -8.05
C GLY A 558 26.12 -2.77 -8.47
N ILE A 559 26.89 -1.84 -7.91
CA ILE A 559 26.79 -0.40 -8.24
C ILE A 559 27.41 -0.16 -9.61
N ALA A 560 26.66 0.48 -10.50
CA ALA A 560 27.09 0.69 -11.88
C ALA A 560 28.36 1.53 -12.00
N GLN A 561 28.50 2.56 -11.16
CA GLN A 561 29.65 3.46 -11.19
C GLN A 561 30.77 2.98 -10.26
N ASN A 562 32.01 3.13 -10.74
CA ASN A 562 33.23 3.00 -9.94
C ASN A 562 34.06 4.29 -10.13
N PRO A 563 34.20 5.15 -9.11
CA PRO A 563 33.82 4.93 -7.70
C PRO A 563 32.30 4.94 -7.46
N PRO A 564 31.80 4.23 -6.42
CA PRO A 564 30.36 4.00 -6.18
C PRO A 564 29.64 5.18 -5.52
N THR A 565 30.34 6.28 -5.24
CA THR A 565 29.80 7.46 -4.55
C THR A 565 30.06 8.69 -5.39
N TYR A 566 29.02 9.51 -5.61
CA TYR A 566 29.12 10.88 -6.08
C TYR A 566 29.19 11.82 -4.87
N ASN A 567 30.24 12.62 -4.77
CA ASN A 567 30.37 13.63 -3.72
C ASN A 567 31.17 14.84 -4.23
N CYS A 568 30.44 15.93 -4.54
CA CYS A 568 31.03 17.23 -4.86
C CYS A 568 31.00 18.22 -3.69
N VAL A 569 30.45 17.83 -2.54
CA VAL A 569 30.36 18.68 -1.34
C VAL A 569 31.53 18.46 -0.37
N GLY A 570 32.44 17.55 -0.71
CA GLY A 570 33.65 17.28 0.06
C GLY A 570 33.32 16.80 1.48
N SER A 571 34.00 17.38 2.49
CA SER A 571 33.80 17.05 3.91
C SER A 571 32.44 17.50 4.46
N ALA A 572 31.64 18.25 3.71
CA ALA A 572 30.28 18.60 4.11
C ALA A 572 29.32 17.39 4.03
N LEU A 573 29.70 16.31 3.34
CA LEU A 573 29.16 14.98 3.56
C LEU A 573 29.91 14.35 4.75
N ALA A 574 29.42 14.61 5.96
CA ALA A 574 30.00 14.13 7.20
C ALA A 574 29.41 12.76 7.57
N ILE A 575 30.17 11.69 7.34
CA ILE A 575 29.77 10.32 7.63
C ILE A 575 30.41 9.85 8.93
N THR A 576 29.57 9.40 9.87
CA THR A 576 30.00 8.66 11.05
C THR A 576 29.86 7.16 10.77
N ASP A 577 30.97 6.43 10.80
CA ASP A 577 30.98 4.97 10.62
C ASP A 577 30.68 4.27 11.96
N GLY A 578 29.50 3.65 12.06
CA GLY A 578 29.08 2.81 13.17
C GLY A 578 29.52 1.34 13.07
N GLY A 579 30.25 0.97 12.01
CA GLY A 579 30.77 -0.38 11.76
C GLY A 579 29.88 -1.24 10.85
N GLY A 580 30.49 -2.25 10.21
CA GLY A 580 29.79 -3.22 9.34
C GLY A 580 29.45 -2.73 7.93
N ASN A 581 29.86 -1.51 7.58
CA ASN A 581 29.59 -0.89 6.29
C ASN A 581 30.49 -1.46 5.17
N SER A 582 29.98 -1.60 3.95
CA SER A 582 30.78 -2.07 2.81
C SER A 582 30.23 -1.65 1.45
N GLY A 583 31.12 -1.52 0.45
CA GLY A 583 30.78 -1.43 -0.97
C GLY A 583 30.35 -0.06 -1.50
N TRP A 584 30.22 0.96 -0.63
CA TRP A 584 29.90 2.33 -1.03
C TRP A 584 30.99 3.34 -0.64
N GLN A 585 31.87 2.99 0.30
CA GLN A 585 32.96 3.86 0.72
C GLN A 585 33.94 4.09 -0.44
N SER A 586 34.31 5.35 -0.69
CA SER A 586 35.32 5.71 -1.68
C SER A 586 36.26 6.77 -1.11
N ALA A 587 37.57 6.54 -1.22
CA ALA A 587 38.59 7.53 -0.88
C ALA A 587 38.62 8.69 -1.88
N ASN A 588 38.27 8.41 -3.15
CA ASN A 588 38.21 9.37 -4.23
C ASN A 588 36.79 9.30 -4.83
N PRO A 589 35.79 9.94 -4.22
CA PRO A 589 34.43 9.92 -4.76
C PRO A 589 34.38 10.62 -6.13
N TYR A 590 33.43 10.21 -6.96
CA TYR A 590 33.21 10.82 -8.26
C TYR A 590 32.65 12.24 -8.06
N CYS A 591 33.22 13.21 -8.76
CA CYS A 591 32.71 14.58 -8.86
C CYS A 591 32.97 15.09 -10.27
N GLY A 592 32.22 14.55 -11.22
CA GLY A 592 32.31 14.88 -12.64
C GLY A 592 30.93 15.01 -13.28
N PRO A 593 30.85 15.08 -14.61
CA PRO A 593 29.59 15.12 -15.35
C PRO A 593 28.67 13.94 -14.99
N TRP A 594 27.35 14.13 -15.06
CA TRP A 594 26.40 13.06 -14.76
C TRP A 594 26.56 11.86 -15.70
N PRO A 595 26.87 10.65 -15.20
CA PRO A 595 26.94 9.47 -16.04
C PRO A 595 25.53 9.04 -16.46
N ALA A 596 25.43 8.41 -17.62
CA ALA A 596 24.22 7.68 -17.99
C ALA A 596 24.00 6.50 -17.02
N PRO A 597 22.76 6.21 -16.61
CA PRO A 597 22.49 5.06 -15.76
C PRO A 597 22.71 3.75 -16.54
N GLN A 598 23.03 2.67 -15.82
CA GLN A 598 23.13 1.33 -16.37
C GLN A 598 22.19 0.40 -15.59
N TRP A 599 21.31 -0.30 -16.29
CA TRP A 599 20.31 -1.20 -15.69
C TRP A 599 20.56 -2.66 -16.09
N GLY A 600 19.97 -3.61 -15.36
CA GLY A 600 19.97 -5.02 -15.74
C GLY A 600 21.33 -5.73 -15.60
N ASN A 601 22.34 -5.06 -15.04
CA ASN A 601 23.67 -5.64 -14.81
C ASN A 601 23.74 -6.53 -13.56
N THR A 602 22.71 -6.50 -12.71
CA THR A 602 22.68 -7.17 -11.40
C THR A 602 21.33 -7.82 -11.21
N THR A 603 21.32 -9.14 -10.95
CA THR A 603 20.09 -9.84 -10.54
C THR A 603 19.77 -9.49 -9.09
N THR A 604 18.54 -9.06 -8.83
CA THR A 604 18.03 -8.86 -7.48
C THR A 604 17.13 -10.03 -7.09
N THR A 605 17.29 -10.52 -5.87
CA THR A 605 16.42 -11.53 -5.28
C THR A 605 15.55 -10.89 -4.20
N PRO A 606 14.40 -11.48 -3.84
CA PRO A 606 13.67 -11.04 -2.67
C PRO A 606 14.61 -11.00 -1.46
N PRO A 607 14.52 -9.98 -0.59
CA PRO A 607 15.36 -9.92 0.60
C PRO A 607 15.13 -11.18 1.45
N THR A 608 16.23 -11.90 1.74
CA THR A 608 16.22 -13.21 2.42
C THR A 608 16.33 -13.11 3.94
N SER A 609 16.53 -11.90 4.46
CA SER A 609 16.45 -11.66 5.90
C SER A 609 15.04 -12.03 6.35
N SER A 610 14.93 -13.04 7.21
CA SER A 610 13.79 -13.10 8.14
C SER A 610 13.68 -11.71 8.75
N PRO A 611 12.47 -11.11 8.83
CA PRO A 611 12.34 -9.77 9.36
C PRO A 611 13.08 -9.75 10.69
N THR A 612 14.12 -8.92 10.79
CA THR A 612 14.50 -8.40 12.09
C THR A 612 13.20 -7.89 12.68
N SER A 613 12.88 -8.31 13.91
CA SER A 613 11.71 -7.80 14.63
C SER A 613 11.62 -6.31 14.34
N SER A 614 10.46 -5.86 13.86
CA SER A 614 10.18 -4.45 13.55
C SER A 614 11.03 -3.53 14.42
N PRO A 615 11.84 -2.60 13.87
CA PRO A 615 12.70 -1.80 14.70
C PRO A 615 11.77 -1.13 15.68
N THR A 616 11.93 -1.54 16.92
CA THR A 616 11.29 -0.90 18.05
C THR A 616 11.72 0.55 17.93
N PRO A 617 10.82 1.54 18.03
CA PRO A 617 11.22 2.93 18.09
C PRO A 617 12.38 3.01 19.09
N SER A 618 13.55 3.39 18.60
CA SER A 618 14.73 3.55 19.45
C SER A 618 14.29 4.45 20.60
N PRO A 619 14.42 4.03 21.86
CA PRO A 619 13.90 4.79 22.97
C PRO A 619 14.57 6.16 22.94
N SER A 620 13.75 7.19 22.74
CA SER A 620 14.01 8.49 23.34
C SER A 620 14.47 8.21 24.77
N THR A 621 15.67 8.65 25.13
CA THR A 621 16.13 8.70 26.52
C THR A 621 15.30 9.76 27.25
N SER A 622 14.01 9.47 27.45
CA SER A 622 13.12 10.18 28.36
C SER A 622 12.95 9.27 29.57
N THR A 623 13.51 9.69 30.70
CA THR A 623 13.58 8.95 31.96
C THR A 623 12.25 8.87 32.71
N THR A 624 11.12 8.82 32.03
CA THR A 624 9.79 8.71 32.66
C THR A 624 8.93 7.69 31.93
N PRO A 625 8.57 6.56 32.57
CA PRO A 625 7.62 5.60 32.01
C PRO A 625 6.28 6.27 31.70
N PRO A 626 5.58 5.89 30.59
CA PRO A 626 4.27 6.45 30.27
C PRO A 626 3.27 6.20 31.40
N SER A 627 2.49 7.22 31.77
CA SER A 627 1.40 7.10 32.73
C SER A 627 0.12 6.60 32.05
N GLY A 628 -0.55 5.60 32.64
CA GLY A 628 -1.86 5.11 32.17
C GLY A 628 -1.94 3.59 31.95
N ASN A 629 -3.15 3.10 31.62
CA ASN A 629 -3.41 1.70 31.28
C ASN A 629 -2.89 1.42 29.85
N LEU A 630 -1.82 0.65 29.74
CA LEU A 630 -1.16 0.27 28.49
C LEU A 630 -2.00 -0.67 27.61
N ALA A 631 -2.99 -1.34 28.18
CA ALA A 631 -3.91 -2.25 27.51
C ALA A 631 -5.21 -1.58 27.03
N ALA A 632 -5.46 -0.32 27.38
CA ALA A 632 -6.68 0.38 26.97
C ALA A 632 -6.78 0.50 25.45
N GLY A 633 -7.91 0.04 24.88
CA GLY A 633 -8.21 0.01 23.46
C GLY A 633 -7.34 -0.95 22.63
N ARG A 634 -6.52 -1.78 23.28
CA ARG A 634 -5.60 -2.69 22.59
C ARG A 634 -6.32 -3.95 22.07
N PRO A 635 -5.88 -4.54 20.94
CA PRO A 635 -6.44 -5.80 20.48
C PRO A 635 -6.28 -6.91 21.53
N ALA A 636 -7.37 -7.63 21.78
CA ALA A 636 -7.39 -8.81 22.63
C ALA A 636 -7.88 -10.02 21.85
N THR A 637 -7.24 -11.17 22.06
CA THR A 637 -7.64 -12.48 21.50
C THR A 637 -7.89 -13.45 22.64
N ALA A 638 -8.75 -14.44 22.43
CA ALA A 638 -9.01 -15.46 23.43
C ALA A 638 -9.09 -16.86 22.80
N THR A 639 -8.89 -17.90 23.62
CA THR A 639 -9.07 -19.30 23.22
C THR A 639 -10.51 -19.63 22.84
N GLY A 640 -11.47 -18.82 23.31
CA GLY A 640 -12.88 -18.92 23.00
C GLY A 640 -13.66 -17.80 23.66
N GLN A 641 -14.94 -17.70 23.30
CA GLN A 641 -15.90 -16.82 23.96
C GLN A 641 -17.27 -17.48 24.04
N ALA A 642 -18.12 -17.02 24.95
CA ALA A 642 -19.54 -17.34 25.00
C ALA A 642 -20.36 -16.17 24.45
N ASP A 643 -21.31 -16.48 23.56
CA ASP A 643 -22.26 -15.51 22.98
C ASP A 643 -21.57 -14.24 22.44
N VAL A 644 -22.07 -13.05 22.81
CA VAL A 644 -21.55 -11.73 22.42
C VAL A 644 -20.39 -11.22 23.29
N TYR A 645 -19.97 -11.97 24.32
CA TYR A 645 -18.99 -11.53 25.32
C TYR A 645 -17.54 -11.74 24.86
N GLY A 646 -17.15 -11.01 23.82
CA GLY A 646 -15.85 -11.15 23.17
C GLY A 646 -14.66 -10.54 23.92
N PRO A 647 -13.42 -10.92 23.56
CA PRO A 647 -12.20 -10.52 24.27
C PRO A 647 -11.93 -9.00 24.25
N GLY A 648 -12.40 -8.29 23.21
CA GLY A 648 -12.24 -6.83 23.11
C GLY A 648 -12.90 -6.06 24.26
N ASN A 649 -13.94 -6.63 24.87
CA ASN A 649 -14.63 -6.04 26.02
C ASN A 649 -13.73 -5.96 27.26
N ALA A 650 -12.66 -6.75 27.36
CA ALA A 650 -11.75 -6.70 28.49
C ALA A 650 -10.72 -5.55 28.38
N THR A 651 -10.78 -4.74 27.32
CA THR A 651 -9.81 -3.66 27.06
C THR A 651 -10.49 -2.36 26.64
N ASP A 652 -11.82 -2.29 26.65
CA ASP A 652 -12.60 -1.18 26.09
C ASP A 652 -12.76 0.00 27.06
N GLY A 653 -12.33 -0.13 28.32
CA GLY A 653 -12.45 0.90 29.36
C GLY A 653 -13.86 1.02 29.94
N ASN A 654 -14.77 0.10 29.61
CA ASN A 654 -16.12 0.05 30.12
C ASN A 654 -16.29 -1.09 31.14
N PRO A 655 -16.40 -0.79 32.44
CA PRO A 655 -16.52 -1.83 33.46
C PRO A 655 -17.85 -2.61 33.42
N ASN A 656 -18.82 -2.24 32.57
CA ASN A 656 -20.10 -2.94 32.45
C ASN A 656 -20.15 -3.97 31.32
N THR A 657 -19.17 -3.97 30.40
CA THR A 657 -18.97 -5.01 29.39
C THR A 657 -17.96 -6.03 29.93
N TYR A 658 -17.95 -7.24 29.38
CA TYR A 658 -16.99 -8.26 29.78
C TYR A 658 -16.74 -9.28 28.69
N TRP A 659 -15.55 -9.88 28.74
CA TRP A 659 -15.25 -11.13 28.07
C TRP A 659 -15.71 -12.29 28.95
N GLU A 660 -16.34 -13.29 28.33
CA GLU A 660 -16.62 -14.60 28.94
C GLU A 660 -16.09 -15.69 28.02
N SER A 661 -15.25 -16.59 28.54
CA SER A 661 -14.75 -17.72 27.79
C SER A 661 -15.84 -18.76 27.50
N THR A 662 -15.54 -19.75 26.65
CA THR A 662 -16.43 -20.92 26.50
C THR A 662 -16.65 -21.64 27.83
N ASN A 663 -17.91 -21.94 28.16
CA ASN A 663 -18.30 -22.58 29.42
C ASN A 663 -17.79 -24.03 29.53
N ASN A 664 -17.41 -24.43 30.75
CA ASN A 664 -16.92 -25.76 31.11
C ASN A 664 -15.67 -26.22 30.32
N ALA A 665 -14.86 -25.28 29.81
CA ALA A 665 -13.75 -25.57 28.90
C ALA A 665 -12.38 -25.12 29.42
N PHE A 666 -12.19 -25.00 30.75
CA PHE A 666 -10.90 -24.64 31.31
C PHE A 666 -9.78 -25.63 30.91
N PRO A 667 -8.53 -25.17 30.69
CA PRO A 667 -8.07 -23.78 30.79
C PRO A 667 -8.52 -22.91 29.61
N GLN A 668 -8.84 -21.66 29.90
CA GLN A 668 -9.18 -20.65 28.89
C GLN A 668 -8.24 -19.47 29.04
N SER A 669 -7.85 -18.86 27.91
CA SER A 669 -6.91 -17.74 27.92
C SER A 669 -7.43 -16.54 27.17
N ILE A 670 -7.05 -15.36 27.65
CA ILE A 670 -7.17 -14.07 26.96
C ILE A 670 -5.79 -13.44 26.86
N THR A 671 -5.44 -12.92 25.69
CA THR A 671 -4.14 -12.31 25.37
C THR A 671 -4.35 -10.91 24.85
N VAL A 672 -3.71 -9.92 25.47
CA VAL A 672 -3.70 -8.52 25.01
C VAL A 672 -2.38 -8.22 24.33
N ASP A 673 -2.43 -7.62 23.13
CA ASP A 673 -1.27 -7.08 22.43
C ASP A 673 -1.08 -5.59 22.80
N LEU A 674 -0.08 -5.28 23.63
CA LEU A 674 0.28 -3.91 24.03
C LEU A 674 0.88 -3.08 22.87
N GLY A 675 1.01 -3.68 21.69
CA GLY A 675 1.51 -3.09 20.45
C GLY A 675 3.03 -3.08 20.32
N GLN A 676 3.75 -3.09 21.44
CA GLN A 676 5.21 -3.18 21.51
C GLN A 676 5.64 -3.72 22.88
N ASN A 677 6.92 -4.07 23.03
CA ASN A 677 7.48 -4.40 24.33
C ASN A 677 7.34 -3.21 25.29
N ARG A 678 6.58 -3.37 26.36
CA ARG A 678 6.40 -2.36 27.42
C ARG A 678 6.91 -2.92 28.74
N PRO A 679 7.58 -2.11 29.59
CA PRO A 679 7.78 -2.48 30.98
C PRO A 679 6.41 -2.58 31.67
N VAL A 680 6.22 -3.64 32.45
CA VAL A 680 4.99 -3.91 33.19
C VAL A 680 5.35 -4.18 34.65
N ALA A 681 4.76 -3.38 35.53
CA ALA A 681 4.90 -3.48 36.99
C ALA A 681 3.67 -4.13 37.65
N ARG A 682 2.50 -4.02 37.02
CA ARG A 682 1.27 -4.67 37.51
C ARG A 682 0.24 -4.85 36.41
N VAL A 683 -0.57 -5.88 36.59
CA VAL A 683 -1.82 -6.10 35.87
C VAL A 683 -2.97 -5.83 36.83
N VAL A 684 -3.99 -5.08 36.40
CA VAL A 684 -5.22 -4.89 37.17
C VAL A 684 -6.35 -5.56 36.43
N LEU A 685 -7.03 -6.47 37.11
CA LEU A 685 -8.13 -7.26 36.59
C LEU A 685 -9.41 -6.81 37.26
N LYS A 686 -10.47 -6.65 36.47
CA LYS A 686 -11.80 -6.29 37.00
C LYS A 686 -12.87 -7.24 36.52
N LEU A 687 -13.92 -7.35 37.33
CA LEU A 687 -15.23 -7.85 36.91
C LEU A 687 -16.24 -6.72 37.02
N PRO A 688 -17.42 -6.86 36.37
CA PRO A 688 -18.44 -5.84 36.44
C PRO A 688 -18.74 -5.38 37.88
N PRO A 689 -18.77 -4.06 38.15
CA PRO A 689 -18.77 -3.48 39.49
C PRO A 689 -20.15 -3.53 40.19
N ALA A 690 -21.19 -4.01 39.51
CA ALA A 690 -22.54 -4.08 40.05
C ALA A 690 -22.66 -5.14 41.17
N THR A 691 -23.54 -4.89 42.14
CA THR A 691 -23.93 -5.85 43.21
C THR A 691 -24.51 -7.17 42.68
N ALA A 692 -24.80 -7.27 41.38
CA ALA A 692 -25.28 -8.46 40.70
C ALA A 692 -24.24 -9.61 40.67
N TRP A 693 -22.95 -9.32 40.84
CA TRP A 693 -21.89 -10.33 40.75
C TRP A 693 -21.35 -10.68 42.14
N ALA A 694 -21.72 -11.84 42.69
CA ALA A 694 -21.23 -12.28 44.00
C ALA A 694 -19.70 -12.49 44.04
N THR A 695 -19.14 -12.41 45.25
CA THR A 695 -17.72 -12.70 45.54
C THR A 695 -17.32 -14.04 44.94
N ARG A 696 -16.21 -14.06 44.20
CA ARG A 696 -15.69 -15.27 43.56
C ARG A 696 -14.18 -15.28 43.50
N THR A 697 -13.61 -16.46 43.33
CA THR A 697 -12.18 -16.64 43.11
C THR A 697 -11.97 -17.14 41.68
N GLN A 698 -11.14 -16.44 40.89
CA GLN A 698 -10.62 -17.00 39.64
C GLN A 698 -9.17 -17.45 39.85
N THR A 699 -8.87 -18.69 39.46
CA THR A 699 -7.53 -19.27 39.51
C THR A 699 -6.85 -19.03 38.17
N LEU A 700 -5.81 -18.20 38.15
CA LEU A 700 -5.14 -17.80 36.91
C LEU A 700 -3.63 -17.61 37.07
N SER A 701 -2.92 -17.73 35.96
CA SER A 701 -1.52 -17.33 35.79
C SER A 701 -1.38 -16.19 34.79
N VAL A 702 -0.31 -15.40 34.93
CA VAL A 702 0.07 -14.38 33.94
C VAL A 702 1.25 -14.90 33.14
N LEU A 703 1.12 -14.90 31.82
CA LEU A 703 2.18 -15.25 30.88
C LEU A 703 2.55 -14.03 30.04
N GLY A 704 3.80 -13.98 29.61
CA GLY A 704 4.35 -12.91 28.79
C GLY A 704 4.97 -13.47 27.52
N SER A 705 4.82 -12.74 26.42
CA SER A 705 5.52 -12.97 25.18
C SER A 705 5.94 -11.65 24.53
N THR A 706 7.09 -11.65 23.86
CA THR A 706 7.54 -10.53 23.03
C THR A 706 7.17 -10.72 21.55
N ASP A 707 6.82 -11.93 21.13
CA ASP A 707 6.58 -12.31 19.73
C ASP A 707 5.14 -12.80 19.44
N GLY A 708 4.35 -13.06 20.48
CA GLY A 708 2.95 -13.49 20.37
C GLY A 708 2.78 -15.00 20.12
N SER A 709 3.87 -15.75 20.05
CA SER A 709 3.91 -17.19 19.78
C SER A 709 4.46 -17.99 20.96
N THR A 710 5.58 -17.57 21.54
CA THR A 710 6.24 -18.25 22.67
C THR A 710 5.92 -17.53 23.96
N PHE A 711 5.22 -18.20 24.88
CA PHE A 711 4.80 -17.63 26.15
C PHE A 711 5.60 -18.24 27.31
N SER A 712 6.08 -17.36 28.18
CA SER A 712 6.74 -17.74 29.45
C SER A 712 5.89 -17.28 30.63
N THR A 713 5.95 -18.01 31.74
CA THR A 713 5.22 -17.64 32.96
C THR A 713 5.86 -16.41 33.61
N VAL A 714 5.10 -15.32 33.69
CA VAL A 714 5.47 -14.07 34.40
C VAL A 714 5.01 -14.15 35.87
N LYS A 715 3.83 -14.72 36.10
CA LYS A 715 3.28 -14.99 37.43
C LYS A 715 2.67 -16.37 37.47
N SER A 716 3.13 -17.20 38.42
CA SER A 716 2.59 -18.55 38.64
C SER A 716 1.11 -18.53 38.97
N SER A 717 0.43 -19.65 38.69
CA SER A 717 -1.01 -19.79 38.94
C SER A 717 -1.36 -19.60 40.41
N ALA A 718 -2.38 -18.81 40.70
CA ALA A 718 -2.93 -18.57 42.03
C ALA A 718 -4.43 -18.21 41.96
N GLY A 719 -5.14 -18.40 43.07
CA GLY A 719 -6.53 -17.93 43.22
C GLY A 719 -6.57 -16.45 43.58
N TYR A 720 -7.34 -15.66 42.82
CA TYR A 720 -7.56 -14.24 43.05
C TYR A 720 -9.03 -13.96 43.36
N VAL A 721 -9.29 -13.36 44.51
CA VAL A 721 -10.64 -13.07 45.00
C VAL A 721 -11.13 -11.74 44.47
N PHE A 722 -12.18 -11.78 43.65
CA PHE A 722 -12.95 -10.61 43.23
C PHE A 722 -14.11 -10.43 44.20
N ASN A 723 -14.10 -9.33 44.96
CA ASN A 723 -15.11 -9.02 45.95
C ASN A 723 -15.81 -7.69 45.59
N PRO A 724 -17.14 -7.67 45.47
CA PRO A 724 -17.89 -6.44 45.19
C PRO A 724 -17.65 -5.33 46.22
N ALA A 725 -17.39 -5.69 47.49
CA ALA A 725 -17.10 -4.73 48.54
C ALA A 725 -15.78 -3.96 48.31
N SER A 726 -14.88 -4.49 47.47
CA SER A 726 -13.65 -3.83 47.02
C SER A 726 -13.67 -3.50 45.53
N GLY A 727 -14.87 -3.37 44.94
CA GLY A 727 -15.07 -2.98 43.54
C GLY A 727 -14.71 -4.05 42.51
N ASN A 728 -14.76 -5.35 42.89
CA ASN A 728 -14.45 -6.46 42.00
C ASN A 728 -13.13 -6.27 41.23
N THR A 729 -12.12 -5.74 41.92
CA THR A 729 -10.82 -5.41 41.33
C THR A 729 -9.71 -6.18 42.04
N VAL A 730 -8.78 -6.73 41.26
CA VAL A 730 -7.59 -7.42 41.71
C VAL A 730 -6.37 -6.82 41.04
N THR A 731 -5.34 -6.50 41.81
CA THR A 731 -4.04 -6.07 41.29
C THR A 731 -3.02 -7.20 41.44
N VAL A 732 -2.42 -7.62 40.34
CA VAL A 732 -1.37 -8.65 40.29
C VAL A 732 -0.03 -7.96 40.02
N PRO A 733 0.88 -7.86 41.00
CA PRO A 733 2.21 -7.31 40.77
C PRO A 733 3.04 -8.26 39.91
N VAL A 734 3.69 -7.71 38.89
CA VAL A 734 4.56 -8.42 37.96
C VAL A 734 5.82 -7.57 37.71
N THR A 735 6.88 -8.17 37.20
CA THR A 735 8.07 -7.41 36.77
C THR A 735 8.58 -8.03 35.51
N THR A 736 8.23 -7.44 34.38
CA THR A 736 8.55 -8.00 33.07
C THR A 736 8.52 -6.91 32.00
N THR A 737 9.17 -7.16 30.87
CA THR A 737 8.98 -6.37 29.64
C THR A 737 8.36 -7.29 28.60
N GLN A 738 7.14 -6.99 28.17
CA GLN A 738 6.38 -7.86 27.25
C GLN A 738 5.59 -7.03 26.25
N ARG A 739 5.33 -7.60 25.07
CA ARG A 739 4.35 -7.05 24.11
C ARG A 739 2.99 -7.68 24.31
N TYR A 740 2.97 -8.99 24.52
CA TYR A 740 1.75 -9.76 24.75
C TYR A 740 1.70 -10.18 26.21
N LEU A 741 0.59 -9.88 26.87
CA LEU A 741 0.27 -10.48 28.17
C LEU A 741 -0.93 -11.40 28.01
N ARG A 742 -0.78 -12.63 28.50
CA ARG A 742 -1.81 -13.66 28.47
C ARG A 742 -2.20 -14.02 29.89
N LEU A 743 -3.50 -13.99 30.17
CA LEU A 743 -4.06 -14.63 31.36
C LEU A 743 -4.53 -16.01 30.95
N THR A 744 -4.16 -17.02 31.73
CA THR A 744 -4.71 -18.38 31.58
C THR A 744 -5.48 -18.70 32.85
N VAL A 745 -6.80 -18.80 32.71
CA VAL A 745 -7.75 -19.10 33.79
C VAL A 745 -8.01 -20.60 33.80
N THR A 746 -7.89 -21.22 34.96
CA THR A 746 -8.04 -22.66 35.20
C THR A 746 -9.22 -22.99 36.10
N GLY A 747 -9.85 -22.00 36.72
CA GLY A 747 -11.07 -22.17 37.50
C GLY A 747 -11.70 -20.85 37.92
N ASN A 748 -13.00 -20.85 38.15
CA ASN A 748 -13.78 -19.72 38.65
C ASN A 748 -14.89 -20.26 39.56
N THR A 749 -14.97 -19.79 40.82
CA THR A 749 -15.95 -20.31 41.79
C THR A 749 -17.37 -19.76 41.58
N GLY A 750 -17.52 -18.70 40.78
CA GLY A 750 -18.82 -18.05 40.55
C GLY A 750 -19.53 -18.47 39.27
N TRP A 751 -18.80 -19.02 38.29
CA TRP A 751 -19.32 -19.41 36.98
C TRP A 751 -18.35 -20.38 36.28
N PRO A 752 -18.78 -21.33 35.43
CA PRO A 752 -17.88 -22.28 34.78
C PRO A 752 -17.11 -21.71 33.57
N ALA A 753 -16.70 -20.43 33.60
CA ALA A 753 -15.88 -19.78 32.56
C ALA A 753 -14.94 -18.71 33.15
N GLY A 754 -13.91 -18.35 32.40
CA GLY A 754 -13.09 -17.18 32.69
C GLY A 754 -13.86 -15.92 32.30
N GLN A 755 -13.85 -14.91 33.17
CA GLN A 755 -14.61 -13.67 32.95
C GLN A 755 -13.76 -12.46 33.32
N LEU A 756 -13.76 -11.40 32.50
CA LEU A 756 -13.07 -10.14 32.79
C LEU A 756 -13.79 -8.97 32.14
N SER A 757 -14.09 -7.93 32.93
CA SER A 757 -14.53 -6.64 32.38
C SER A 757 -13.35 -5.74 32.01
N GLU A 758 -12.23 -5.86 32.72
CA GLU A 758 -11.00 -5.14 32.36
C GLU A 758 -9.77 -6.01 32.60
N PHE A 759 -8.84 -5.94 31.67
CA PHE A 759 -7.46 -6.43 31.73
C PHE A 759 -6.54 -5.23 31.49
N GLU A 760 -6.26 -4.51 32.57
CA GLU A 760 -5.43 -3.31 32.56
C GLU A 760 -3.96 -3.64 32.84
N VAL A 761 -3.05 -2.90 32.23
CA VAL A 761 -1.61 -3.14 32.32
C VAL A 761 -0.90 -1.82 32.60
N TYR A 762 -0.01 -1.78 33.60
CA TYR A 762 0.65 -0.55 34.03
C TYR A 762 2.16 -0.71 34.16
N ALA A 763 2.89 0.34 33.79
CA ALA A 763 4.35 0.42 33.95
C ALA A 763 4.80 0.81 35.37
N SER A 764 3.88 1.24 36.24
CA SER A 764 4.12 1.59 37.65
C SER A 764 2.93 1.31 38.58
#